data_AF-A0A9D1FLS5-F1
#
_entry.id   AF-A0A9D1FLS5-F1
#
_cell.length_a   1.000
_cell.length_b   1.000
_cell.length_c   1.000
_cell.angle_alpha   90.00
_cell.angle_beta   90.00
_cell.angle_gamma   90.00
#
_symmetry.space_group_name_H-M   'P 1'
#
loop_
_entity.id
_entity.type
_entity.pdbx_description
1 polymer ?
#
loop_
_entity_poly.entity_id
_entity_poly.type
_entity_poly.pdbx_seq_one_letter_code
_entity_poly.pdbx_strand_id
1 'polypeptide(L)'
;MRIVNCERTGLPVENKLQALLGRKKWVYLDGAMGTMLQQRGLKLGERPELFVLEHPDEVADIHRQYLESGADILYTCTFGANAHKLAGTGVSPAQVIRAAVGAAKQAAEGFPGEPPLIALDIGPIGELLEPAGTLSFAEAYELFREQLAAGEEAGADLAVFETMADLGEMRAAILAAKEHTALPILATMTFEKDGRTFAGCTAEAAARTLDGLGVDALGLNCSLGPAEVLPIARRMAACTKKPLAVKPNAGLPDPRDNSYNLPPAEFARQMAEFAPLGLRLAGGCCGTAPDYIRELRAALEPLPCPRREKISPAAVCSALKTVELSGVHIIGERINPTGKKRFQQALLEQDLDYILAQGAAQADAGADILDVNVGHPGVDEPALMEKTVRELQGAIGLPLQIDSSDPAAIEAGLRAFHGVGIVNSVNGEEENLRKILPLVKKYGAFVVGLTLDGGGIPPTAEARLAIAERIVRAAERYGIPREKVLIDCLTLTVSAQQSQAAETLRAVRLVKEKLGLKTVLGVSNISFGLPNRGLLNRSFLSAAMECGLNLPILNPNIPDMTAAVAAYNVLHGYDKDCAAYIGRFSREEEAAPAPAPAGSGRTLAEAVKKGLREEAREKTEALLKEKDPFDIIDGILIPALDEVGAGFETGKLFLPQLINAATASQEAFEAIRRQMAKEGGAPVNKGSIILATVKGDIHDIGKNIVKVLLENYGYRVIDLGRDVPPETVVETALRENIRLVGLSALMTTTLKSMAETIRLLRESGCPCKIMVGGAVLTESYAMEMGADYYAKDAKRSADIAREVFEGEE
;
A
#
# COMPACT_ATOMS: atom_id res chain seq x y z
N MET A 1 18.06 18.45 10.35
CA MET A 1 18.57 17.13 9.93
C MET A 1 19.21 17.29 8.56
N ARG A 2 20.48 16.93 8.40
CA ARG A 2 21.20 17.06 7.12
C ARG A 2 20.51 16.16 6.10
N ILE A 3 19.86 16.77 5.10
CA ILE A 3 19.67 16.12 3.81
C ILE A 3 21.08 15.65 3.43
N VAL A 4 21.27 14.35 3.21
CA VAL A 4 22.53 13.78 2.73
C VAL A 4 22.72 14.26 1.30
N ASN A 5 23.11 15.53 1.17
CA ASN A 5 23.54 16.19 -0.06
C ASN A 5 24.77 17.06 0.19
N CYS A 6 25.37 17.00 1.39
CA CYS A 6 26.62 17.68 1.65
C CYS A 6 27.31 17.10 2.87
N GLU A 7 28.23 16.14 2.68
CA GLU A 7 29.47 16.04 3.47
C GLU A 7 30.52 15.03 2.98
N ARG A 8 30.59 14.74 1.66
CA ARG A 8 31.75 14.00 1.12
C ARG A 8 32.62 14.73 0.08
N THR A 9 32.17 15.78 -0.61
CA THR A 9 33.06 16.50 -1.58
C THR A 9 32.71 17.97 -1.89
N GLY A 10 31.67 18.57 -1.31
CA GLY A 10 31.35 19.99 -1.54
C GLY A 10 30.92 20.36 -2.98
N LEU A 11 30.73 19.37 -3.86
CA LEU A 11 30.13 19.51 -5.19
C LEU A 11 28.85 18.67 -5.25
N PRO A 12 27.75 19.17 -5.85
CA PRO A 12 26.55 18.37 -6.04
C PRO A 12 26.86 17.17 -6.93
N VAL A 13 26.60 15.96 -6.44
CA VAL A 13 26.68 14.73 -7.25
C VAL A 13 25.68 14.87 -8.40
N GLU A 14 26.15 14.74 -9.63
CA GLU A 14 25.29 14.84 -10.81
C GLU A 14 24.29 13.69 -10.82
N ASN A 15 22.99 14.01 -10.90
CA ASN A 15 21.95 13.03 -11.08
C ASN A 15 21.98 12.49 -12.52
N LYS A 16 22.70 11.37 -12.71
CA LYS A 16 22.94 10.77 -14.03
C LYS A 16 21.66 10.40 -14.78
N LEU A 17 20.62 9.99 -14.06
CA LEU A 17 19.31 9.69 -14.66
C LEU A 17 18.65 10.96 -15.23
N GLN A 18 18.63 12.05 -14.48
CA GLN A 18 18.11 13.33 -14.97
C GLN A 18 18.95 13.89 -16.13
N ALA A 19 20.29 13.73 -16.08
CA ALA A 19 21.16 14.09 -17.19
C ALA A 19 20.82 13.28 -18.46
N LEU A 20 20.63 11.96 -18.35
CA LEU A 20 20.18 11.08 -19.43
C LEU A 20 18.80 11.50 -19.98
N LEU A 21 17.84 11.78 -19.11
CA LEU A 21 16.52 12.28 -19.50
C LEU A 21 16.56 13.69 -20.10
N GLY A 22 17.59 14.49 -19.84
CA GLY A 22 17.79 15.80 -20.45
C GLY A 22 18.32 15.72 -21.88
N ARG A 23 19.17 14.72 -22.16
CA ARG A 23 19.83 14.53 -23.46
C ARG A 23 19.04 13.65 -24.43
N LYS A 24 18.23 12.71 -23.94
CA LYS A 24 17.43 11.81 -24.79
C LYS A 24 15.94 12.10 -24.75
N LYS A 25 15.31 11.99 -25.93
CA LYS A 25 13.85 12.07 -26.10
C LYS A 25 13.16 10.90 -25.38
N TRP A 26 13.56 9.70 -25.73
CA TRP A 26 13.18 8.43 -25.11
C TRP A 26 14.39 7.79 -24.46
N VAL A 27 14.20 7.18 -23.30
CA VAL A 27 15.22 6.35 -22.63
C VAL A 27 14.77 4.91 -22.71
N TYR A 28 15.61 4.05 -23.24
CA TYR A 28 15.29 2.63 -23.41
C TYR A 28 15.87 1.82 -22.24
N LEU A 29 14.99 1.10 -21.56
CA LEU A 29 15.35 0.11 -20.54
C LEU A 29 15.55 -1.23 -21.24
N ASP A 30 16.31 -2.14 -20.64
CA ASP A 30 16.52 -3.49 -21.16
C ASP A 30 15.26 -4.39 -21.05
N GLY A 31 15.42 -5.67 -21.44
CA GLY A 31 14.38 -6.71 -21.38
C GLY A 31 14.53 -7.65 -20.17
N ALA A 32 14.09 -8.90 -20.30
CA ALA A 32 14.18 -9.90 -19.25
C ALA A 32 15.62 -10.42 -19.04
N MET A 33 16.12 -10.37 -17.81
CA MET A 33 17.34 -11.10 -17.42
C MET A 33 17.04 -12.59 -17.20
N GLY A 34 16.04 -12.92 -16.38
CA GLY A 34 15.74 -14.31 -16.00
C GLY A 34 15.45 -15.23 -17.20
N THR A 35 14.67 -14.78 -18.18
CA THR A 35 14.37 -15.56 -19.39
C THR A 35 15.62 -15.80 -20.25
N MET A 36 16.55 -14.83 -20.31
CA MET A 36 17.81 -14.98 -21.04
C MET A 36 18.77 -15.94 -20.33
N LEU A 37 18.82 -15.94 -19.00
CA LEU A 37 19.59 -16.89 -18.21
C LEU A 37 19.10 -18.33 -18.37
N GLN A 38 17.78 -18.54 -18.43
CA GLN A 38 17.20 -19.86 -18.69
C GLN A 38 17.65 -20.44 -20.03
N GLN A 39 17.77 -19.61 -21.07
CA GLN A 39 18.29 -20.02 -22.39
C GLN A 39 19.79 -20.40 -22.33
N ARG A 40 20.50 -19.93 -21.31
CA ARG A 40 21.92 -20.20 -21.05
C ARG A 40 22.15 -21.34 -20.06
N GLY A 41 21.08 -22.04 -19.65
CA GLY A 41 21.19 -23.26 -18.84
C GLY A 41 20.93 -23.07 -17.36
N LEU A 42 20.48 -21.89 -16.91
CA LEU A 42 19.93 -21.71 -15.55
C LEU A 42 18.79 -22.70 -15.35
N LYS A 43 18.95 -23.63 -14.41
CA LYS A 43 17.95 -24.67 -14.17
C LYS A 43 16.81 -24.13 -13.33
N LEU A 44 15.73 -24.89 -13.38
CA LEU A 44 14.53 -24.61 -12.63
C LEU A 44 14.81 -24.70 -11.11
N GLY A 45 14.51 -23.64 -10.37
CA GLY A 45 14.77 -23.54 -8.92
C GLY A 45 16.16 -23.01 -8.56
N GLU A 46 17.07 -22.83 -9.52
CA GLU A 46 18.33 -22.11 -9.27
C GLU A 46 18.07 -20.61 -9.13
N ARG A 47 18.81 -19.95 -8.25
CA ARG A 47 18.68 -18.51 -7.98
C ARG A 47 19.44 -17.73 -9.06
N PRO A 48 18.78 -16.89 -9.89
CA PRO A 48 19.45 -16.11 -10.94
C PRO A 48 20.64 -15.30 -10.43
N GLU A 49 20.54 -14.79 -9.20
CA GLU A 49 21.56 -13.99 -8.55
C GLU A 49 22.86 -14.75 -8.26
N LEU A 50 22.82 -16.08 -8.12
CA LEU A 50 24.03 -16.88 -7.93
C LEU A 50 24.71 -17.19 -9.26
N PHE A 51 23.95 -17.23 -10.36
CA PHE A 51 24.47 -17.52 -11.68
C PHE A 51 25.57 -16.54 -12.10
N VAL A 52 25.45 -15.26 -11.72
CA VAL A 52 26.47 -14.25 -12.04
C VAL A 52 27.82 -14.47 -11.36
N LEU A 53 27.85 -15.22 -10.25
CA LEU A 53 29.10 -15.57 -9.56
C LEU A 53 29.85 -16.68 -10.28
N GLU A 54 29.11 -17.63 -10.85
CA GLU A 54 29.66 -18.81 -11.53
C GLU A 54 29.93 -18.51 -13.02
N HIS A 55 29.09 -17.69 -13.65
CA HIS A 55 29.06 -17.43 -15.08
C HIS A 55 29.02 -15.92 -15.42
N PRO A 56 29.95 -15.09 -14.90
CA PRO A 56 29.92 -13.63 -15.11
C PRO A 56 29.99 -13.22 -16.58
N ASP A 57 30.76 -13.95 -17.40
CA ASP A 57 30.91 -13.65 -18.84
C ASP A 57 29.61 -13.86 -19.62
N GLU A 58 28.78 -14.84 -19.23
CA GLU A 58 27.48 -15.07 -19.86
C GLU A 58 26.48 -13.96 -19.52
N VAL A 59 26.50 -13.48 -18.27
CA VAL A 59 25.69 -12.33 -17.86
C VAL A 59 26.14 -11.06 -18.58
N ALA A 60 27.45 -10.82 -18.69
CA ALA A 60 28.01 -9.71 -19.45
C ALA A 60 27.62 -9.77 -20.94
N ASP A 61 27.58 -10.97 -21.52
CA ASP A 61 27.12 -11.16 -22.91
C ASP A 61 25.62 -10.84 -23.09
N ILE A 62 24.76 -11.23 -22.15
CA ILE A 62 23.33 -10.84 -22.17
C ILE A 62 23.18 -9.32 -22.10
N HIS A 63 23.90 -8.66 -21.19
CA HIS A 63 23.93 -7.20 -21.11
C HIS A 63 24.39 -6.56 -22.42
N ARG A 64 25.43 -7.10 -23.06
CA ARG A 64 25.94 -6.61 -24.33
C ARG A 64 24.89 -6.71 -25.43
N GLN A 65 24.15 -7.82 -25.50
CA GLN A 65 23.05 -7.97 -26.46
C GLN A 65 21.96 -6.90 -26.28
N TYR A 66 21.56 -6.60 -25.04
CA TYR A 66 20.59 -5.52 -24.79
C TYR A 66 21.15 -4.14 -25.15
N LEU A 67 22.42 -3.88 -24.84
CA LEU A 67 23.10 -2.65 -25.19
C LEU A 67 23.19 -2.45 -26.71
N GLU A 68 23.57 -3.48 -27.45
CA GLU A 68 23.61 -3.49 -28.92
C GLU A 68 22.23 -3.34 -29.55
N SER A 69 21.19 -3.83 -28.88
CA SER A 69 19.79 -3.60 -29.25
C SER A 69 19.29 -2.18 -28.97
N GLY A 70 20.06 -1.36 -28.26
CA GLY A 70 19.79 0.05 -28.02
C GLY A 70 19.26 0.39 -26.63
N ALA A 71 19.45 -0.48 -25.63
CA ALA A 71 19.18 -0.14 -24.24
C ALA A 71 20.15 0.97 -23.74
N ASP A 72 19.60 1.96 -23.05
CA ASP A 72 20.33 3.06 -22.42
C ASP A 72 20.64 2.80 -20.95
N ILE A 73 19.84 1.94 -20.32
CA ILE A 73 19.97 1.53 -18.92
C ILE A 73 19.93 0.00 -18.87
N LEU A 74 20.95 -0.59 -18.23
CA LEU A 74 21.06 -2.03 -17.99
C LEU A 74 20.76 -2.34 -16.52
N TYR A 75 19.84 -3.25 -16.27
CA TYR A 75 19.42 -3.69 -14.94
C TYR A 75 20.31 -4.83 -14.50
N THR A 76 21.06 -4.65 -13.41
CA THR A 76 21.96 -5.69 -12.92
C THR A 76 21.21 -6.97 -12.55
N CYS A 77 21.86 -8.13 -12.65
CA CYS A 77 21.28 -9.41 -12.21
C CYS A 77 21.21 -9.51 -10.67
N THR A 78 20.42 -8.64 -10.03
CA THR A 78 20.38 -8.42 -8.57
C THR A 78 18.95 -8.36 -8.00
N PHE A 79 17.93 -8.61 -8.80
CA PHE A 79 16.51 -8.54 -8.41
C PHE A 79 16.22 -9.15 -7.02
N GLY A 80 16.70 -10.35 -6.75
CA GLY A 80 16.56 -11.06 -5.47
C GLY A 80 17.77 -11.01 -4.54
N ALA A 81 18.77 -10.15 -4.78
CA ALA A 81 20.05 -10.14 -4.08
C ALA A 81 19.96 -9.47 -2.70
N ASN A 82 19.13 -9.99 -1.79
CA ASN A 82 18.99 -9.52 -0.41
C ASN A 82 19.32 -10.62 0.60
N ALA A 83 19.65 -10.25 1.83
CA ALA A 83 20.11 -11.20 2.85
C ALA A 83 19.06 -12.28 3.18
N HIS A 84 17.77 -11.95 3.14
CA HIS A 84 16.69 -12.90 3.37
C HIS A 84 16.62 -13.98 2.27
N LYS A 85 16.62 -13.58 0.99
CA LYS A 85 16.63 -14.52 -0.16
C LYS A 85 17.95 -15.27 -0.33
N LEU A 86 19.07 -14.73 0.15
CA LEU A 86 20.39 -15.38 0.09
C LEU A 86 20.72 -16.20 1.33
N ALA A 87 19.85 -16.23 2.33
CA ALA A 87 20.03 -17.05 3.53
C ALA A 87 20.32 -18.53 3.15
N GLY A 88 21.29 -19.12 3.86
CA GLY A 88 21.70 -20.52 3.66
C GLY A 88 22.66 -20.79 2.49
N THR A 89 22.98 -19.79 1.66
CA THR A 89 23.88 -19.99 0.49
C THR A 89 25.36 -19.88 0.81
N GLY A 90 25.72 -19.23 1.93
CA GLY A 90 27.10 -18.85 2.25
C GLY A 90 27.61 -17.62 1.47
N VAL A 91 26.74 -16.97 0.69
CA VAL A 91 27.06 -15.80 -0.13
C VAL A 91 26.34 -14.56 0.43
N SER A 92 27.06 -13.44 0.55
CA SER A 92 26.49 -12.16 0.97
C SER A 92 25.88 -11.38 -0.21
N PRO A 93 24.87 -10.51 0.04
CA PRO A 93 24.34 -9.60 -0.96
C PRO A 93 25.43 -8.77 -1.66
N ALA A 94 26.40 -8.27 -0.90
CA ALA A 94 27.48 -7.45 -1.44
C ALA A 94 28.38 -8.19 -2.44
N GLN A 95 28.59 -9.50 -2.28
CA GLN A 95 29.36 -10.31 -3.24
C GLN A 95 28.62 -10.44 -4.57
N VAL A 96 27.33 -10.78 -4.52
CA VAL A 96 26.46 -10.88 -5.70
C VAL A 96 26.40 -9.54 -6.43
N ILE A 97 26.09 -8.46 -5.71
CA ILE A 97 25.90 -7.13 -6.28
C ILE A 97 27.20 -6.64 -6.95
N ARG A 98 28.35 -6.86 -6.32
CA ARG A 98 29.66 -6.50 -6.90
C ARG A 98 29.93 -7.25 -8.20
N ALA A 99 29.65 -8.55 -8.24
CA ALA A 99 29.81 -9.35 -9.46
C ALA A 99 28.85 -8.92 -10.57
N ALA A 100 27.58 -8.68 -10.24
CA ALA A 100 26.56 -8.26 -11.19
C ALA A 100 26.81 -6.87 -11.79
N VAL A 101 27.19 -5.90 -10.96
CA VAL A 101 27.63 -4.57 -11.45
C VAL A 101 28.89 -4.69 -12.30
N GLY A 102 29.83 -5.57 -11.91
CA GLY A 102 31.02 -5.87 -12.70
C GLY A 102 30.71 -6.43 -14.09
N ALA A 103 29.79 -7.40 -14.19
CA ALA A 103 29.37 -7.97 -15.47
C ALA A 103 28.70 -6.93 -16.38
N ALA A 104 27.86 -6.05 -15.83
CA ALA A 104 27.27 -4.94 -16.59
C ALA A 104 28.33 -3.93 -17.08
N LYS A 105 29.36 -3.64 -16.27
CA LYS A 105 30.49 -2.80 -16.66
C LYS A 105 31.32 -3.44 -17.78
N GLN A 106 31.62 -4.72 -17.67
CA GLN A 106 32.31 -5.50 -18.70
C GLN A 106 31.54 -5.52 -20.03
N ALA A 107 30.21 -5.52 -20.00
CA ALA A 107 29.38 -5.41 -21.19
C ALA A 107 29.52 -4.04 -21.88
N ALA A 108 29.65 -2.97 -21.08
CA ALA A 108 29.83 -1.60 -21.56
C ALA A 108 31.27 -1.29 -22.04
N GLU A 109 32.26 -2.06 -21.59
CA GLU A 109 33.66 -1.90 -22.02
C GLU A 109 33.80 -2.09 -23.54
N GLY A 110 34.39 -1.09 -24.21
CA GLY A 110 34.62 -1.13 -25.65
C GLY A 110 33.36 -0.94 -26.51
N PHE A 111 32.21 -0.66 -25.91
CA PHE A 111 31.00 -0.31 -26.68
C PHE A 111 31.25 0.99 -27.46
N PRO A 112 31.08 1.01 -28.80
CA PRO A 112 31.41 2.17 -29.63
C PRO A 112 30.43 3.34 -29.47
N GLY A 113 29.28 3.10 -28.82
CA GLY A 113 28.26 4.11 -28.55
C GLY A 113 28.48 4.84 -27.23
N GLU A 114 27.45 5.59 -26.83
CA GLU A 114 27.44 6.20 -25.51
C GLU A 114 27.32 5.14 -24.42
N PRO A 115 28.09 5.23 -23.32
CA PRO A 115 28.02 4.24 -22.26
C PRO A 115 26.61 4.20 -21.64
N PRO A 116 26.07 3.01 -21.35
CA PRO A 116 24.79 2.88 -20.66
C PRO A 116 24.93 3.32 -19.20
N LEU A 117 23.80 3.62 -18.57
CA LEU A 117 23.74 3.63 -17.10
C LEU A 117 23.53 2.21 -16.58
N ILE A 118 24.18 1.90 -15.46
CA ILE A 118 24.03 0.60 -14.79
C ILE A 118 23.11 0.79 -13.59
N ALA A 119 21.91 0.23 -13.67
CA ALA A 119 20.92 0.26 -12.61
C ALA A 119 21.11 -0.90 -11.65
N LEU A 120 21.26 -0.60 -10.36
CA LEU A 120 21.08 -1.58 -9.30
C LEU A 120 19.61 -1.98 -9.26
N ASP A 121 19.30 -3.14 -9.80
CA ASP A 121 17.94 -3.69 -9.84
C ASP A 121 17.58 -4.38 -8.52
N ILE A 122 16.50 -3.94 -7.88
CA ILE A 122 16.04 -4.38 -6.56
C ILE A 122 14.56 -4.74 -6.65
N GLY A 123 14.26 -6.02 -6.47
CA GLY A 123 12.90 -6.54 -6.31
C GLY A 123 12.42 -6.55 -4.85
N PRO A 124 11.19 -7.04 -4.61
CA PRO A 124 10.67 -7.21 -3.25
C PRO A 124 11.52 -8.20 -2.44
N ILE A 125 11.57 -8.02 -1.12
CA ILE A 125 12.28 -8.87 -0.16
C ILE A 125 11.78 -10.31 -0.22
N GLY A 126 10.52 -10.50 -0.60
CA GLY A 126 9.89 -11.82 -0.73
C GLY A 126 9.21 -12.30 0.54
N GLU A 127 8.83 -11.37 1.43
CA GLU A 127 8.06 -11.61 2.64
C GLU A 127 7.07 -10.46 2.82
N LEU A 128 5.85 -10.74 3.28
CA LEU A 128 4.82 -9.72 3.49
C LEU A 128 5.15 -8.84 4.69
N LEU A 129 4.92 -7.53 4.55
CA LEU A 129 5.02 -6.59 5.66
C LEU A 129 3.92 -6.82 6.71
N GLU A 130 4.26 -6.56 7.97
CA GLU A 130 3.27 -6.46 9.05
C GLU A 130 2.17 -5.43 8.73
N PRO A 131 0.90 -5.70 9.13
CA PRO A 131 0.42 -6.90 9.84
C PRO A 131 0.09 -8.08 8.91
N ALA A 132 0.24 -7.95 7.58
CA ALA A 132 -0.11 -9.00 6.62
C ALA A 132 0.88 -10.18 6.61
N GLY A 133 2.12 -9.95 7.06
CA GLY A 133 3.13 -10.97 7.31
C GLY A 133 4.01 -10.64 8.51
N THR A 134 5.21 -11.19 8.53
CA THR A 134 6.15 -11.13 9.66
C THR A 134 7.29 -10.15 9.47
N LEU A 135 7.46 -9.57 8.28
CA LEU A 135 8.51 -8.61 8.01
C LEU A 135 8.14 -7.24 8.57
N SER A 136 8.88 -6.74 9.56
CA SER A 136 8.65 -5.38 10.04
C SER A 136 9.18 -4.34 9.05
N PHE A 137 8.62 -3.13 9.09
CA PHE A 137 9.11 -2.01 8.28
C PHE A 137 10.62 -1.73 8.52
N ALA A 138 11.07 -1.87 9.77
CA ALA A 138 12.46 -1.62 10.14
C ALA A 138 13.41 -2.67 9.56
N GLU A 139 13.01 -3.94 9.58
CA GLU A 139 13.79 -5.03 8.96
C GLU A 139 13.85 -4.88 7.43
N ALA A 140 12.71 -4.60 6.78
CA ALA A 140 12.68 -4.33 5.34
C ALA A 140 13.61 -3.17 4.97
N TYR A 141 13.55 -2.07 5.74
CA TYR A 141 14.41 -0.91 5.56
C TYR A 141 15.89 -1.27 5.65
N GLU A 142 16.31 -2.04 6.66
CA GLU A 142 17.72 -2.44 6.82
C GLU A 142 18.20 -3.38 5.70
N LEU A 143 17.35 -4.31 5.24
CA LEU A 143 17.66 -5.18 4.11
C LEU A 143 17.88 -4.37 2.82
N PHE A 144 17.01 -3.40 2.52
CA PHE A 144 17.21 -2.52 1.37
C PHE A 144 18.46 -1.65 1.53
N ARG A 145 18.71 -1.11 2.73
CA ARG A 145 19.89 -0.29 3.02
C ARG A 145 21.18 -1.04 2.72
N GLU A 146 21.26 -2.33 3.09
CA GLU A 146 22.42 -3.18 2.78
C GLU A 146 22.65 -3.30 1.27
N GLN A 147 21.61 -3.60 0.49
CA GLN A 147 21.70 -3.73 -0.96
C GLN A 147 22.14 -2.42 -1.62
N LEU A 148 21.52 -1.31 -1.21
CA LEU A 148 21.79 0.02 -1.74
C LEU A 148 23.22 0.47 -1.48
N ALA A 149 23.72 0.27 -0.25
CA ALA A 149 25.11 0.58 0.10
C ALA A 149 26.10 -0.25 -0.73
N ALA A 150 25.83 -1.55 -0.89
CA ALA A 150 26.66 -2.43 -1.71
C ALA A 150 26.68 -2.03 -3.19
N GLY A 151 25.53 -1.63 -3.75
CA GLY A 151 25.44 -1.21 -5.14
C GLY A 151 26.09 0.15 -5.41
N GLU A 152 25.97 1.11 -4.49
CA GLU A 152 26.68 2.40 -4.59
C GLU A 152 28.20 2.18 -4.51
N GLU A 153 28.69 1.31 -3.59
CA GLU A 153 30.12 0.96 -3.50
C GLU A 153 30.62 0.25 -4.76
N ALA A 154 29.83 -0.66 -5.33
CA ALA A 154 30.15 -1.34 -6.58
C ALA A 154 30.12 -0.37 -7.80
N GLY A 155 29.54 0.82 -7.62
CA GLY A 155 29.48 1.90 -8.59
C GLY A 155 28.35 1.75 -9.59
N ALA A 156 27.15 1.40 -9.11
CA ALA A 156 25.90 1.58 -9.84
C ALA A 156 25.60 3.07 -10.06
N ASP A 157 24.87 3.39 -11.13
CA ASP A 157 24.55 4.76 -11.52
C ASP A 157 23.19 5.25 -11.01
N LEU A 158 22.29 4.31 -10.69
CA LEU A 158 20.95 4.53 -10.15
C LEU A 158 20.45 3.27 -9.43
N ALA A 159 19.47 3.45 -8.54
CA ALA A 159 18.70 2.35 -7.97
C ALA A 159 17.35 2.23 -8.70
N VAL A 160 17.00 0.99 -9.05
CA VAL A 160 15.69 0.65 -9.57
C VAL A 160 14.99 -0.23 -8.55
N PHE A 161 13.81 0.18 -8.12
CA PHE A 161 12.89 -0.67 -7.37
C PHE A 161 11.82 -1.15 -8.33
N GLU A 162 11.75 -2.45 -8.59
CA GLU A 162 10.79 -3.00 -9.55
C GLU A 162 9.96 -4.14 -8.95
N THR A 163 8.77 -4.37 -9.52
CA THR A 163 7.87 -5.46 -9.13
C THR A 163 7.42 -5.40 -7.65
N MET A 164 7.43 -4.22 -7.02
CA MET A 164 6.88 -4.05 -5.68
C MET A 164 5.35 -4.11 -5.73
N ALA A 165 4.76 -4.95 -4.88
CA ALA A 165 3.31 -5.14 -4.80
C ALA A 165 2.69 -4.54 -3.52
N ASP A 166 3.52 -4.10 -2.58
CA ASP A 166 3.15 -3.42 -1.35
C ASP A 166 3.72 -1.99 -1.31
N LEU A 167 2.88 -1.00 -1.00
CA LEU A 167 3.30 0.40 -0.95
C LEU A 167 4.21 0.67 0.25
N GLY A 168 3.97 0.03 1.40
CA GLY A 168 4.83 0.14 2.58
C GLY A 168 6.25 -0.35 2.32
N GLU A 169 6.39 -1.48 1.64
CA GLU A 169 7.69 -2.06 1.28
C GLU A 169 8.46 -1.14 0.32
N MET A 170 7.77 -0.64 -0.70
CA MET A 170 8.31 0.37 -1.61
C MET A 170 8.74 1.65 -0.87
N ARG A 171 7.97 2.10 0.14
CA ARG A 171 8.37 3.25 0.98
C ARG A 171 9.62 2.95 1.80
N ALA A 172 9.74 1.75 2.39
CA ALA A 172 10.95 1.35 3.12
C ALA A 172 12.19 1.41 2.21
N ALA A 173 12.08 0.88 0.99
CA ALA A 173 13.13 0.90 -0.02
C ALA A 173 13.56 2.33 -0.42
N ILE A 174 12.59 3.19 -0.73
CA ILE A 174 12.85 4.59 -1.13
C ILE A 174 13.46 5.39 0.02
N LEU A 175 12.94 5.23 1.24
CA LEU A 175 13.52 5.92 2.41
C LEU A 175 14.95 5.46 2.64
N ALA A 176 15.24 4.15 2.57
CA ALA A 176 16.60 3.63 2.70
C ALA A 176 17.54 4.25 1.65
N ALA A 177 17.09 4.36 0.39
CA ALA A 177 17.89 4.99 -0.67
C ALA A 177 18.13 6.49 -0.42
N LYS A 178 17.08 7.25 -0.10
CA LYS A 178 17.18 8.70 0.15
C LYS A 178 17.97 9.05 1.41
N GLU A 179 17.98 8.17 2.42
CA GLU A 179 18.65 8.40 3.71
C GLU A 179 20.12 7.94 3.69
N HIS A 180 20.51 7.02 2.80
CA HIS A 180 21.84 6.40 2.83
C HIS A 180 22.66 6.48 1.54
N THR A 181 22.08 6.83 0.39
CA THR A 181 22.79 6.89 -0.90
C THR A 181 22.50 8.18 -1.65
N ALA A 182 23.33 8.49 -2.64
CA ALA A 182 23.09 9.57 -3.60
C ALA A 182 22.50 9.06 -4.94
N LEU A 183 22.20 7.75 -5.04
CA LEU A 183 21.69 7.14 -6.25
C LEU A 183 20.33 7.75 -6.65
N PRO A 184 20.17 8.18 -7.92
CA PRO A 184 18.86 8.47 -8.48
C PRO A 184 17.93 7.25 -8.38
N ILE A 185 16.63 7.49 -8.22
CA ILE A 185 15.65 6.41 -7.98
C ILE A 185 14.65 6.33 -9.13
N LEU A 186 14.58 5.18 -9.77
CA LEU A 186 13.46 4.78 -10.63
C LEU A 186 12.62 3.75 -9.86
N ALA A 187 11.36 4.07 -9.59
CA ALA A 187 10.46 3.21 -8.82
C ALA A 187 9.26 2.73 -9.64
N THR A 188 9.13 1.43 -9.84
CA THR A 188 7.98 0.82 -10.52
C THR A 188 7.24 -0.14 -9.60
N MET A 189 5.92 -0.13 -9.68
CA MET A 189 5.06 -1.08 -8.97
C MET A 189 4.37 -2.01 -9.96
N THR A 190 3.93 -3.17 -9.47
CA THR A 190 3.19 -4.14 -10.26
C THR A 190 1.71 -4.14 -9.90
N PHE A 191 0.84 -4.25 -10.90
CA PHE A 191 -0.61 -4.12 -10.76
C PHE A 191 -1.34 -5.29 -11.43
N GLU A 192 -2.51 -5.61 -10.89
CA GLU A 192 -3.49 -6.50 -11.49
C GLU A 192 -4.39 -5.74 -12.47
N LYS A 193 -5.26 -6.47 -13.19
CA LYS A 193 -6.10 -5.91 -14.26
C LYS A 193 -7.09 -4.84 -13.77
N ASP A 194 -7.44 -4.86 -12.49
CA ASP A 194 -8.30 -3.87 -11.84
C ASP A 194 -7.58 -2.52 -11.56
N GLY A 195 -6.26 -2.47 -11.81
CA GLY A 195 -5.42 -1.31 -11.55
C GLY A 195 -5.06 -1.12 -10.07
N ARG A 196 -5.10 -2.20 -9.28
CA ARG A 196 -4.58 -2.26 -7.92
C ARG A 196 -3.40 -3.21 -7.83
N THR A 197 -2.51 -2.97 -6.87
CA THR A 197 -1.47 -3.93 -6.52
C THR A 197 -2.07 -5.08 -5.73
N PHE A 198 -1.33 -6.18 -5.55
CA PHE A 198 -1.73 -7.30 -4.71
C PHE A 198 -2.13 -6.88 -3.27
N ALA A 199 -1.40 -5.91 -2.69
CA ALA A 199 -1.73 -5.35 -1.37
C ALA A 199 -2.92 -4.35 -1.40
N GLY A 200 -3.56 -4.15 -2.54
CA GLY A 200 -4.73 -3.28 -2.73
C GLY A 200 -4.41 -1.84 -3.10
N CYS A 201 -3.13 -1.49 -3.32
CA CYS A 201 -2.75 -0.11 -3.57
C CYS A 201 -3.24 0.38 -4.93
N THR A 202 -3.89 1.55 -5.00
CA THR A 202 -4.33 2.10 -6.29
C THR A 202 -3.18 2.73 -7.08
N ALA A 203 -3.29 2.73 -8.42
CA ALA A 203 -2.39 3.43 -9.31
C ALA A 203 -2.17 4.92 -8.93
N GLU A 204 -3.24 5.62 -8.52
CA GLU A 204 -3.16 7.02 -8.08
C GLU A 204 -2.40 7.17 -6.75
N ALA A 205 -2.69 6.30 -5.77
CA ALA A 205 -2.03 6.33 -4.48
C ALA A 205 -0.52 6.05 -4.63
N ALA A 206 -0.17 5.06 -5.45
CA ALA A 206 1.22 4.77 -5.82
C ALA A 206 1.89 5.99 -6.44
N ALA A 207 1.35 6.53 -7.54
CA ALA A 207 1.97 7.66 -8.24
C ALA A 207 2.17 8.89 -7.34
N ARG A 208 1.17 9.23 -6.50
CA ARG A 208 1.25 10.38 -5.59
C ARG A 208 2.24 10.17 -4.45
N THR A 209 2.32 8.96 -3.90
CA THR A 209 3.24 8.63 -2.81
C THR A 209 4.68 8.61 -3.31
N LEU A 210 4.95 7.97 -4.45
CA LEU A 210 6.29 7.91 -5.04
C LEU A 210 6.81 9.30 -5.43
N ASP A 211 5.96 10.14 -6.05
CA ASP A 211 6.30 11.53 -6.35
C ASP A 211 6.56 12.33 -5.07
N GLY A 212 5.72 12.14 -4.04
CA GLY A 212 5.86 12.75 -2.72
C GLY A 212 7.20 12.45 -2.04
N LEU A 213 7.66 11.20 -2.13
CA LEU A 213 8.97 10.76 -1.63
C LEU A 213 10.15 11.21 -2.49
N GLY A 214 9.89 11.85 -3.63
CA GLY A 214 10.91 12.49 -4.44
C GLY A 214 11.72 11.53 -5.29
N VAL A 215 11.14 10.42 -5.76
CA VAL A 215 11.78 9.58 -6.80
C VAL A 215 12.03 10.39 -8.08
N ASP A 216 12.96 9.93 -8.91
CA ASP A 216 13.40 10.63 -10.12
C ASP A 216 12.56 10.26 -11.34
N ALA A 217 12.07 9.02 -11.38
CA ALA A 217 11.10 8.51 -12.34
C ALA A 217 10.21 7.46 -11.65
N LEU A 218 8.99 7.29 -12.16
CA LEU A 218 8.05 6.32 -11.60
C LEU A 218 7.21 5.64 -12.67
N GLY A 219 6.66 4.47 -12.36
CA GLY A 219 5.67 3.84 -13.23
C GLY A 219 5.36 2.41 -12.85
N LEU A 220 5.30 1.53 -13.85
CA LEU A 220 4.88 0.16 -13.65
C LEU A 220 5.68 -0.85 -14.48
N ASN A 221 5.73 -2.07 -13.99
CA ASN A 221 6.36 -3.19 -14.68
C ASN A 221 5.67 -4.52 -14.34
N CYS A 222 5.94 -5.54 -15.16
CA CYS A 222 5.51 -6.92 -14.96
C CYS A 222 3.98 -7.13 -14.95
N SER A 223 3.56 -8.34 -14.55
CA SER A 223 2.20 -8.92 -14.45
C SER A 223 1.37 -8.98 -15.74
N LEU A 224 1.37 -7.92 -16.54
CA LEU A 224 0.41 -7.69 -17.60
C LEU A 224 1.13 -7.29 -18.90
N GLY A 225 0.44 -7.46 -20.04
CA GLY A 225 0.91 -6.99 -21.34
C GLY A 225 0.69 -5.49 -21.53
N PRO A 226 1.23 -4.91 -22.61
CA PRO A 226 1.10 -3.47 -22.90
C PRO A 226 -0.37 -3.01 -22.97
N ALA A 227 -1.25 -3.78 -23.61
CA ALA A 227 -2.66 -3.43 -23.73
C ALA A 227 -3.36 -3.30 -22.37
N GLU A 228 -3.12 -4.24 -21.45
CA GLU A 228 -3.74 -4.24 -20.13
C GLU A 228 -3.16 -3.17 -19.19
N VAL A 229 -1.87 -2.84 -19.30
CA VAL A 229 -1.26 -1.81 -18.43
C VAL A 229 -1.51 -0.38 -18.88
N LEU A 230 -1.87 -0.15 -20.15
CA LEU A 230 -2.16 1.20 -20.68
C LEU A 230 -3.19 2.00 -19.85
N PRO A 231 -4.37 1.47 -19.46
CA PRO A 231 -5.30 2.18 -18.60
C PRO A 231 -4.72 2.51 -17.22
N ILE A 232 -3.88 1.65 -16.66
CA ILE A 232 -3.22 1.84 -15.35
C ILE A 232 -2.19 2.96 -15.46
N ALA A 233 -1.32 2.90 -16.48
CA ALA A 233 -0.32 3.92 -16.77
C ALA A 233 -0.97 5.30 -16.97
N ARG A 234 -2.15 5.37 -17.61
CA ARG A 234 -2.91 6.62 -17.78
C ARG A 234 -3.33 7.22 -16.44
N ARG A 235 -3.82 6.40 -15.50
CA ARG A 235 -4.21 6.83 -14.14
C ARG A 235 -2.99 7.34 -13.36
N MET A 236 -1.87 6.63 -13.42
CA MET A 236 -0.61 7.09 -12.80
C MET A 236 -0.11 8.41 -13.41
N ALA A 237 -0.09 8.49 -14.75
CA ALA A 237 0.39 9.65 -15.48
C ALA A 237 -0.41 10.92 -15.20
N ALA A 238 -1.71 10.79 -14.89
CA ALA A 238 -2.55 11.91 -14.50
C ALA A 238 -2.19 12.49 -13.13
N CYS A 239 -1.46 11.75 -12.27
CA CYS A 239 -1.19 12.13 -10.89
C CYS A 239 0.19 12.75 -10.65
N THR A 240 1.09 12.75 -11.64
CA THR A 240 2.49 13.20 -11.46
C THR A 240 3.05 13.91 -12.68
N LYS A 241 4.05 14.78 -12.46
CA LYS A 241 4.93 15.34 -13.51
C LYS A 241 6.22 14.54 -13.72
N LYS A 242 6.55 13.58 -12.84
CA LYS A 242 7.79 12.77 -12.87
C LYS A 242 7.85 11.77 -14.03
N PRO A 243 8.92 11.71 -14.84
CA PRO A 243 9.08 10.82 -15.99
C PRO A 243 8.42 9.44 -15.80
N LEU A 244 7.53 9.07 -16.73
CA LEU A 244 6.81 7.80 -16.66
C LEU A 244 7.67 6.67 -17.23
N ALA A 245 7.80 5.57 -16.47
CA ALA A 245 8.49 4.34 -16.86
C ALA A 245 7.51 3.17 -17.05
N VAL A 246 7.65 2.41 -18.15
CA VAL A 246 6.76 1.27 -18.43
C VAL A 246 7.59 0.08 -18.97
N LYS A 247 7.57 -1.05 -18.23
CA LYS A 247 8.19 -2.35 -18.60
C LYS A 247 7.17 -3.51 -18.49
N PRO A 248 6.22 -3.66 -19.42
CA PRO A 248 5.25 -4.74 -19.37
C PRO A 248 5.85 -6.09 -19.77
N ASN A 249 5.12 -7.17 -19.52
CA ASN A 249 5.46 -8.50 -20.04
C ASN A 249 5.18 -8.59 -21.55
N ALA A 250 5.78 -9.58 -22.23
CA ALA A 250 5.45 -9.93 -23.62
C ALA A 250 4.08 -10.64 -23.72
N GLY A 251 3.04 -10.04 -23.15
CA GLY A 251 1.71 -10.63 -22.97
C GLY A 251 1.60 -11.44 -21.66
N LEU A 252 0.50 -12.16 -21.52
CA LEU A 252 0.32 -13.09 -20.41
C LEU A 252 1.06 -14.40 -20.70
N PRO A 253 1.71 -15.02 -19.69
CA PRO A 253 2.40 -16.28 -19.89
C PRO A 253 1.41 -17.42 -20.19
N ASP A 254 1.76 -18.33 -21.09
CA ASP A 254 1.03 -19.57 -21.30
C ASP A 254 1.29 -20.51 -20.11
N PRO A 255 0.26 -20.96 -19.38
CA PRO A 255 0.42 -21.85 -18.23
C PRO A 255 1.07 -23.21 -18.55
N ARG A 256 1.09 -23.65 -19.82
CA ARG A 256 1.55 -24.98 -20.21
C ARG A 256 3.05 -25.08 -20.37
N ASP A 257 3.65 -24.06 -20.99
CA ASP A 257 5.06 -24.05 -21.37
C ASP A 257 5.81 -22.79 -20.93
N ASN A 258 5.11 -21.85 -20.27
CA ASN A 258 5.62 -20.59 -19.74
C ASN A 258 6.07 -19.62 -20.82
N SER A 259 5.69 -19.88 -22.08
CA SER A 259 6.01 -19.01 -23.20
C SER A 259 5.18 -17.74 -23.15
N TYR A 260 5.72 -16.69 -23.78
CA TYR A 260 5.06 -15.40 -23.92
C TYR A 260 4.66 -15.23 -25.37
N ASN A 261 3.37 -14.98 -25.60
CA ASN A 261 2.78 -15.09 -26.93
C ASN A 261 2.72 -13.77 -27.71
N LEU A 262 3.17 -12.64 -27.14
CA LEU A 262 3.13 -11.34 -27.83
C LEU A 262 4.43 -11.11 -28.62
N PRO A 263 4.40 -11.08 -29.97
CA PRO A 263 5.62 -10.91 -30.77
C PRO A 263 6.24 -9.50 -30.61
N PRO A 264 7.55 -9.34 -30.87
CA PRO A 264 8.27 -8.06 -30.73
C PRO A 264 7.60 -6.87 -31.43
N ALA A 265 7.22 -7.03 -32.71
CA ALA A 265 6.63 -5.96 -33.50
C ALA A 265 5.26 -5.52 -32.95
N GLU A 266 4.47 -6.47 -32.47
CA GLU A 266 3.16 -6.19 -31.89
C GLU A 266 3.29 -5.56 -30.49
N PHE A 267 4.24 -6.03 -29.68
CA PHE A 267 4.60 -5.40 -28.41
C PHE A 267 4.98 -3.92 -28.62
N ALA A 268 5.87 -3.64 -29.58
CA ALA A 268 6.30 -2.29 -29.91
C ALA A 268 5.15 -1.41 -30.40
N ARG A 269 4.25 -1.96 -31.24
CA ARG A 269 3.04 -1.27 -31.72
C ARG A 269 2.14 -0.85 -30.56
N GLN A 270 1.91 -1.71 -29.58
CA GLN A 270 1.09 -1.37 -28.41
C GLN A 270 1.80 -0.37 -27.49
N MET A 271 3.13 -0.50 -27.32
CA MET A 271 3.93 0.44 -26.53
C MET A 271 3.93 1.86 -27.12
N ALA A 272 3.77 2.03 -28.43
CA ALA A 272 3.61 3.33 -29.07
C ALA A 272 2.39 4.12 -28.55
N GLU A 273 1.34 3.44 -28.08
CA GLU A 273 0.11 4.07 -27.55
C GLU A 273 0.34 4.79 -26.22
N PHE A 274 1.48 4.56 -25.55
CA PHE A 274 1.86 5.22 -24.31
C PHE A 274 2.54 6.58 -24.54
N ALA A 275 3.03 6.87 -25.75
CA ALA A 275 3.72 8.13 -26.04
C ALA A 275 2.89 9.38 -25.66
N PRO A 276 1.57 9.47 -25.95
CA PRO A 276 0.74 10.58 -25.52
C PRO A 276 0.60 10.75 -24.00
N LEU A 277 0.87 9.69 -23.22
CA LEU A 277 0.81 9.73 -21.75
C LEU A 277 2.05 10.40 -21.12
N GLY A 278 3.00 10.86 -21.93
CA GLY A 278 4.28 11.38 -21.44
C GLY A 278 5.21 10.28 -20.94
N LEU A 279 5.13 9.09 -21.54
CA LEU A 279 6.14 8.05 -21.42
C LEU A 279 7.53 8.67 -21.63
N ARG A 280 8.51 8.25 -20.84
CA ARG A 280 9.91 8.69 -20.99
C ARG A 280 10.89 7.54 -20.95
N LEU A 281 10.60 6.52 -20.14
CA LEU A 281 11.41 5.31 -20.03
C LEU A 281 10.60 4.10 -20.46
N ALA A 282 11.10 3.31 -21.40
CA ALA A 282 10.38 2.19 -21.97
C ALA A 282 11.29 0.98 -22.12
N GLY A 283 10.82 -0.20 -21.71
CA GLY A 283 11.53 -1.46 -21.94
C GLY A 283 10.58 -2.64 -21.84
N GLY A 284 11.12 -3.80 -21.51
CA GLY A 284 10.34 -5.02 -21.35
C GLY A 284 10.66 -5.75 -20.05
N CYS A 285 9.69 -6.49 -19.52
CA CYS A 285 9.86 -7.40 -18.39
C CYS A 285 9.87 -8.84 -18.89
N CYS A 286 9.10 -9.75 -18.28
CA CYS A 286 9.19 -11.18 -18.58
C CYS A 286 8.80 -11.49 -20.03
N GLY A 287 9.58 -12.37 -20.67
CA GLY A 287 9.38 -12.77 -22.07
C GLY A 287 9.95 -11.82 -23.12
N THR A 288 10.58 -10.72 -22.73
CA THR A 288 11.15 -9.76 -23.68
C THR A 288 12.65 -9.99 -23.89
N ALA A 289 13.04 -10.34 -25.12
CA ALA A 289 14.42 -10.55 -25.54
C ALA A 289 14.98 -9.31 -26.28
N PRO A 290 16.27 -9.28 -26.69
CA PRO A 290 16.87 -8.09 -27.30
C PRO A 290 16.19 -7.57 -28.58
N ASP A 291 15.48 -8.40 -29.33
CA ASP A 291 14.67 -7.98 -30.48
C ASP A 291 13.47 -7.09 -30.11
N TYR A 292 12.85 -7.30 -28.94
CA TYR A 292 11.80 -6.42 -28.43
C TYR A 292 12.29 -4.98 -28.24
N ILE A 293 13.52 -4.81 -27.72
CA ILE A 293 14.10 -3.48 -27.50
C ILE A 293 14.39 -2.77 -28.83
N ARG A 294 14.84 -3.50 -29.85
CA ARG A 294 15.04 -2.96 -31.20
C ARG A 294 13.74 -2.49 -31.82
N GLU A 295 12.70 -3.30 -31.78
CA GLU A 295 11.37 -2.96 -32.32
C GLU A 295 10.74 -1.80 -31.53
N LEU A 296 10.84 -1.81 -30.20
CA LEU A 296 10.35 -0.73 -29.34
C LEU A 296 10.97 0.61 -29.72
N ARG A 297 12.28 0.65 -29.96
CA ARG A 297 12.98 1.85 -30.41
C ARG A 297 12.48 2.31 -31.77
N ALA A 298 12.38 1.40 -32.74
CA ALA A 298 11.89 1.70 -34.07
C ALA A 298 10.46 2.29 -34.05
N ALA A 299 9.60 1.80 -33.16
CA ALA A 299 8.23 2.28 -32.99
C ALA A 299 8.13 3.65 -32.30
N LEU A 300 8.95 3.91 -31.27
CA LEU A 300 8.86 5.14 -30.47
C LEU A 300 9.59 6.35 -31.06
N GLU A 301 10.73 6.17 -31.72
CA GLU A 301 11.55 7.29 -32.21
C GLU A 301 10.80 8.27 -33.13
N PRO A 302 9.95 7.82 -34.07
CA PRO A 302 9.18 8.71 -34.94
C PRO A 302 8.12 9.54 -34.20
N LEU A 303 7.68 9.11 -33.01
CA LEU A 303 6.52 9.69 -32.32
C LEU A 303 6.89 10.93 -31.49
N PRO A 304 6.00 11.91 -31.31
CA PRO A 304 6.25 13.02 -30.40
C PRO A 304 6.36 12.55 -28.94
N CYS A 305 7.19 13.22 -28.14
CA CYS A 305 7.30 13.01 -26.70
C CYS A 305 6.76 14.26 -25.97
N PRO A 306 5.44 14.35 -25.74
CA PRO A 306 4.84 15.54 -25.14
C PRO A 306 5.28 15.73 -23.69
N ARG A 307 5.52 16.99 -23.30
CA ARG A 307 5.61 17.34 -21.87
C ARG A 307 4.22 17.25 -21.25
N ARG A 308 4.14 16.76 -20.02
CA ARG A 308 2.87 16.71 -19.29
C ARG A 308 2.57 18.04 -18.63
N GLU A 309 1.40 18.58 -18.95
CA GLU A 309 0.96 19.89 -18.46
C GLU A 309 -0.19 19.78 -17.44
N LYS A 310 -1.08 18.80 -17.60
CA LYS A 310 -2.27 18.65 -16.76
C LYS A 310 -2.08 17.52 -15.74
N ILE A 311 -2.13 17.87 -14.46
CA ILE A 311 -2.24 16.91 -13.35
C ILE A 311 -3.67 16.97 -12.82
N SER A 312 -4.20 15.84 -12.36
CA SER A 312 -5.37 15.76 -11.49
C SER A 312 -5.25 16.71 -10.28
N PRO A 313 -6.37 17.09 -9.64
CA PRO A 313 -6.36 17.92 -8.44
C PRO A 313 -5.43 17.39 -7.33
N ALA A 314 -5.01 18.30 -6.44
CA ALA A 314 -4.30 17.93 -5.22
C ALA A 314 -5.14 16.93 -4.42
N ALA A 315 -4.49 15.87 -3.92
CA ALA A 315 -5.16 14.79 -3.22
C ALA A 315 -4.28 14.23 -2.10
N VAL A 316 -4.92 13.72 -1.06
CA VAL A 316 -4.31 12.91 -0.02
C VAL A 316 -4.72 11.45 -0.23
N CYS A 317 -3.91 10.50 0.21
CA CYS A 317 -4.20 9.09 -0.02
C CYS A 317 -3.65 8.21 1.09
N SER A 318 -4.38 7.14 1.42
CA SER A 318 -3.82 5.90 1.95
C SER A 318 -3.40 5.02 0.76
N ALA A 319 -2.86 3.83 1.01
CA ALA A 319 -2.66 2.84 -0.03
C ALA A 319 -3.98 2.50 -0.77
N LEU A 320 -5.09 2.38 -0.02
CA LEU A 320 -6.35 1.83 -0.53
C LEU A 320 -7.30 2.87 -1.13
N LYS A 321 -7.22 4.13 -0.68
CA LYS A 321 -8.14 5.22 -1.04
C LYS A 321 -7.40 6.53 -1.29
N THR A 322 -7.76 7.19 -2.40
CA THR A 322 -7.35 8.56 -2.70
C THR A 322 -8.54 9.51 -2.53
N VAL A 323 -8.33 10.63 -1.84
CA VAL A 323 -9.30 11.72 -1.66
C VAL A 323 -8.78 12.93 -2.42
N GLU A 324 -9.32 13.17 -3.62
CA GLU A 324 -9.06 14.41 -4.35
C GLU A 324 -9.71 15.58 -3.62
N LEU A 325 -8.95 16.62 -3.29
CA LEU A 325 -9.41 17.74 -2.48
C LEU A 325 -10.26 18.74 -3.29
N SER A 326 -11.19 18.25 -4.10
CA SER A 326 -12.22 19.01 -4.83
C SER A 326 -13.51 19.04 -4.03
N GLY A 327 -14.16 20.20 -3.91
CA GLY A 327 -15.34 20.34 -3.04
C GLY A 327 -15.00 20.37 -1.56
N VAL A 328 -15.87 19.78 -0.74
CA VAL A 328 -15.74 19.73 0.73
C VAL A 328 -15.63 18.28 1.21
N HIS A 329 -14.61 18.01 2.04
CA HIS A 329 -14.33 16.68 2.61
C HIS A 329 -14.22 16.73 4.13
N ILE A 330 -14.75 15.72 4.80
CA ILE A 330 -14.81 15.70 6.26
C ILE A 330 -13.53 15.11 6.84
N ILE A 331 -12.91 15.85 7.76
CA ILE A 331 -11.85 15.33 8.64
C ILE A 331 -12.49 14.96 9.99
N GLY A 332 -12.43 13.68 10.35
CA GLY A 332 -12.99 13.18 11.61
C GLY A 332 -12.13 13.52 12.83
N GLU A 333 -12.68 14.24 13.81
CA GLU A 333 -11.97 14.79 14.98
C GLU A 333 -11.88 13.87 16.22
N ARG A 334 -12.46 12.66 16.19
CA ARG A 334 -12.69 11.90 17.44
C ARG A 334 -11.46 11.22 18.02
N ILE A 335 -10.44 10.91 17.23
CA ILE A 335 -9.17 10.33 17.69
C ILE A 335 -8.32 11.48 18.28
N ASN A 336 -8.75 11.95 19.44
CA ASN A 336 -8.14 13.07 20.14
C ASN A 336 -8.47 12.99 21.64
N PRO A 337 -7.47 12.94 22.54
CA PRO A 337 -7.67 12.80 23.98
C PRO A 337 -8.20 14.05 24.68
N THR A 338 -8.19 15.21 24.03
CA THR A 338 -8.51 16.50 24.65
C THR A 338 -9.93 16.50 25.23
N GLY A 339 -10.04 16.67 26.55
CA GLY A 339 -11.31 16.69 27.28
C GLY A 339 -12.06 15.34 27.37
N LYS A 340 -11.46 14.22 26.93
CA LYS A 340 -12.11 12.90 26.89
C LYS A 340 -11.44 11.90 27.84
N LYS A 341 -11.94 11.79 29.08
CA LYS A 341 -11.36 10.93 30.13
C LYS A 341 -11.14 9.48 29.70
N ARG A 342 -12.11 8.84 29.04
CA ARG A 342 -11.95 7.44 28.56
C ARG A 342 -10.85 7.32 27.51
N PHE A 343 -10.74 8.29 26.61
CA PHE A 343 -9.70 8.28 25.57
C PHE A 343 -8.31 8.50 26.17
N GLN A 344 -8.19 9.41 27.14
CA GLN A 344 -6.95 9.61 27.91
C GLN A 344 -6.51 8.33 28.60
N GLN A 345 -7.45 7.62 29.25
CA GLN A 345 -7.17 6.34 29.88
C GLN A 345 -6.72 5.29 28.86
N ALA A 346 -7.39 5.21 27.70
CA ALA A 346 -7.03 4.29 26.63
C ALA A 346 -5.59 4.51 26.12
N LEU A 347 -5.15 5.76 25.99
CA LEU A 347 -3.76 6.06 25.59
C LEU A 347 -2.74 5.61 26.65
N LEU A 348 -3.05 5.80 27.93
CA LEU A 348 -2.18 5.36 29.04
C LEU A 348 -2.07 3.84 29.13
N GLU A 349 -3.18 3.14 28.85
CA GLU A 349 -3.25 1.68 28.84
C GLU A 349 -2.78 1.04 27.52
N GLN A 350 -2.48 1.86 26.50
CA GLN A 350 -2.23 1.43 25.12
C GLN A 350 -3.36 0.54 24.56
N ASP A 351 -4.60 0.86 24.93
CA ASP A 351 -5.83 0.27 24.39
C ASP A 351 -6.06 0.80 22.97
N LEU A 352 -5.35 0.19 22.01
CA LEU A 352 -5.42 0.53 20.58
C LEU A 352 -6.76 0.11 19.97
N ASP A 353 -7.41 -0.94 20.49
CA ASP A 353 -8.72 -1.39 20.03
C ASP A 353 -9.80 -0.31 20.22
N TYR A 354 -9.78 0.41 21.35
CA TYR A 354 -10.65 1.57 21.55
C TYR A 354 -10.41 2.67 20.50
N ILE A 355 -9.15 2.93 20.15
CA ILE A 355 -8.78 3.93 19.13
C ILE A 355 -9.27 3.50 17.75
N LEU A 356 -9.05 2.23 17.38
CA LEU A 356 -9.54 1.62 16.15
C LEU A 356 -11.07 1.72 16.06
N ALA A 357 -11.79 1.43 17.14
CA ALA A 357 -13.24 1.53 17.21
C ALA A 357 -13.74 2.96 16.97
N GLN A 358 -13.04 3.98 17.50
CA GLN A 358 -13.33 5.39 17.20
C GLN A 358 -13.06 5.72 15.73
N GLY A 359 -11.94 5.27 15.17
CA GLY A 359 -11.62 5.47 13.75
C GLY A 359 -12.67 4.84 12.82
N ALA A 360 -13.02 3.58 13.06
CA ALA A 360 -14.03 2.87 12.30
C ALA A 360 -15.40 3.57 12.38
N ALA A 361 -15.81 4.01 13.57
CA ALA A 361 -17.09 4.71 13.75
C ALA A 361 -17.15 6.02 12.95
N GLN A 362 -16.02 6.71 12.81
CA GLN A 362 -15.95 7.93 12.02
C GLN A 362 -15.99 7.64 10.52
N ALA A 363 -15.26 6.61 10.07
CA ALA A 363 -15.30 6.17 8.68
C ALA A 363 -16.73 5.78 8.26
N ASP A 364 -17.43 5.01 9.10
CA ASP A 364 -18.82 4.62 8.87
C ASP A 364 -19.78 5.81 8.76
N ALA A 365 -19.52 6.86 9.54
CA ALA A 365 -20.35 8.06 9.55
C ALA A 365 -20.06 9.02 8.39
N GLY A 366 -19.07 8.71 7.55
CA GLY A 366 -18.72 9.46 6.34
C GLY A 366 -17.55 10.42 6.52
N ALA A 367 -16.60 10.13 7.41
CA ALA A 367 -15.29 10.78 7.36
C ALA A 367 -14.56 10.40 6.07
N ASP A 368 -13.91 11.38 5.44
CA ASP A 368 -13.03 11.15 4.29
C ASP A 368 -11.58 10.98 4.72
N ILE A 369 -11.19 11.65 5.81
CA ILE A 369 -9.86 11.69 6.41
C ILE A 369 -10.03 11.57 7.93
N LEU A 370 -9.09 10.95 8.63
CA LEU A 370 -9.08 10.89 10.10
C LEU A 370 -7.97 11.77 10.67
N ASP A 371 -8.33 12.69 11.57
CA ASP A 371 -7.37 13.40 12.42
C ASP A 371 -6.92 12.46 13.54
N VAL A 372 -5.60 12.35 13.77
CA VAL A 372 -4.98 11.41 14.70
C VAL A 372 -4.09 12.18 15.66
N ASN A 373 -4.59 12.38 16.88
CA ASN A 373 -3.87 13.00 17.98
C ASN A 373 -3.76 12.01 19.15
N VAL A 374 -2.53 11.69 19.55
CA VAL A 374 -2.23 10.80 20.69
C VAL A 374 -1.48 11.53 21.82
N GLY A 375 -1.44 12.85 21.77
CA GLY A 375 -0.74 13.69 22.75
C GLY A 375 -1.43 13.67 24.11
N HIS A 376 -0.78 13.06 25.10
CA HIS A 376 -1.25 13.05 26.48
C HIS A 376 -0.08 12.98 27.47
N PRO A 377 -0.09 13.72 28.59
CA PRO A 377 0.95 13.56 29.62
C PRO A 377 1.07 12.11 30.09
N GLY A 378 2.30 11.59 30.15
CA GLY A 378 2.59 10.23 30.61
C GLY A 378 2.65 9.16 29.52
N VAL A 379 2.49 9.52 28.25
CA VAL A 379 2.70 8.60 27.10
C VAL A 379 3.99 8.95 26.35
N ASP A 380 4.61 7.93 25.75
CA ASP A 380 5.63 8.12 24.72
C ASP A 380 4.90 8.44 23.40
N GLU A 381 4.69 9.74 23.15
CA GLU A 381 3.89 10.21 22.02
C GLU A 381 4.45 9.73 20.66
N PRO A 382 5.76 9.80 20.36
CA PRO A 382 6.30 9.25 19.13
C PRO A 382 6.06 7.75 18.94
N ALA A 383 6.34 6.93 19.96
CA ALA A 383 6.15 5.48 19.85
C ALA A 383 4.66 5.12 19.73
N LEU A 384 3.78 5.81 20.45
CA LEU A 384 2.35 5.57 20.40
C LEU A 384 1.73 6.05 19.08
N MET A 385 2.23 7.15 18.51
CA MET A 385 1.80 7.66 17.21
C MET A 385 2.14 6.66 16.10
N GLU A 386 3.37 6.13 16.09
CA GLU A 386 3.78 5.09 15.14
C GLU A 386 2.86 3.86 15.20
N LYS A 387 2.63 3.31 16.40
CA LYS A 387 1.75 2.14 16.60
C LYS A 387 0.31 2.44 16.15
N THR A 388 -0.23 3.58 16.56
CA THR A 388 -1.60 4.00 16.25
C THR A 388 -1.81 4.15 14.74
N VAL A 389 -0.85 4.76 14.03
CA VAL A 389 -0.90 4.90 12.57
C VAL A 389 -0.89 3.54 11.88
N ARG A 390 -0.01 2.61 12.30
CA ARG A 390 0.08 1.26 11.72
C ARG A 390 -1.23 0.47 11.89
N GLU A 391 -1.80 0.47 13.09
CA GLU A 391 -3.06 -0.22 13.36
C GLU A 391 -4.24 0.42 12.59
N LEU A 392 -4.36 1.76 12.63
CA LEU A 392 -5.45 2.47 11.93
C LEU A 392 -5.42 2.19 10.42
N GLN A 393 -4.26 2.28 9.77
CA GLN A 393 -4.18 2.06 8.33
C GLN A 393 -4.40 0.58 7.93
N GLY A 394 -4.14 -0.36 8.84
CA GLY A 394 -4.41 -1.78 8.64
C GLY A 394 -5.91 -2.09 8.66
N ALA A 395 -6.67 -1.42 9.52
CA ALA A 395 -8.10 -1.64 9.68
C ALA A 395 -8.95 -0.71 8.78
N ILE A 396 -8.49 0.51 8.53
CA ILE A 396 -9.25 1.60 7.94
C ILE A 396 -8.53 2.13 6.70
N GLY A 397 -9.20 2.09 5.55
CA GLY A 397 -8.64 2.54 4.29
C GLY A 397 -8.59 4.06 4.09
N LEU A 398 -8.88 4.89 5.10
CA LEU A 398 -8.91 6.34 4.97
C LEU A 398 -7.50 6.97 5.09
N PRO A 399 -7.21 8.08 4.38
CA PRO A 399 -6.03 8.88 4.64
C PRO A 399 -6.02 9.45 6.07
N LEU A 400 -4.82 9.71 6.60
CA LEU A 400 -4.64 10.23 7.96
C LEU A 400 -4.08 11.66 7.95
N GLN A 401 -4.56 12.45 8.90
CA GLN A 401 -3.98 13.72 9.34
C GLN A 401 -3.28 13.49 10.67
N ILE A 402 -1.95 13.59 10.67
CA ILE A 402 -1.08 13.39 11.83
C ILE A 402 -1.07 14.69 12.63
N ASP A 403 -1.72 14.67 13.80
CA ASP A 403 -1.89 15.84 14.67
C ASP A 403 -1.00 15.74 15.93
N SER A 404 0.00 16.61 16.00
CA SER A 404 0.89 16.71 17.17
C SER A 404 1.62 18.05 17.20
N SER A 405 2.04 18.45 18.39
CA SER A 405 2.97 19.57 18.59
C SER A 405 4.44 19.14 18.67
N ASP A 406 4.71 17.83 18.80
CA ASP A 406 6.05 17.26 18.87
C ASP A 406 6.54 16.85 17.46
N PRO A 407 7.62 17.47 16.93
CA PRO A 407 8.22 17.08 15.66
C PRO A 407 8.61 15.59 15.58
N ALA A 408 9.01 14.98 16.70
CA ALA A 408 9.38 13.56 16.72
C ALA A 408 8.16 12.65 16.52
N ALA A 409 7.02 13.00 17.11
CA ALA A 409 5.77 12.27 16.91
C ALA A 409 5.23 12.44 15.48
N ILE A 410 5.33 13.66 14.91
CA ILE A 410 5.02 13.90 13.51
C ILE A 410 5.88 13.04 12.59
N GLU A 411 7.19 12.99 12.80
CA GLU A 411 8.10 12.17 11.99
C GLU A 411 7.78 10.67 12.12
N ALA A 412 7.53 10.18 13.34
CA ALA A 412 7.16 8.79 13.59
C ALA A 412 5.86 8.41 12.85
N GLY A 413 4.82 9.24 12.94
CA GLY A 413 3.55 9.03 12.24
C GLY A 413 3.70 9.08 10.71
N LEU A 414 4.44 10.07 10.17
CA LEU A 414 4.70 10.16 8.73
C LEU A 414 5.52 8.99 8.20
N ARG A 415 6.52 8.52 8.95
CA ARG A 415 7.32 7.35 8.56
C ARG A 415 6.46 6.10 8.50
N ALA A 416 5.57 5.90 9.49
CA ALA A 416 4.66 4.75 9.54
C ALA A 416 3.55 4.78 8.47
N PHE A 417 3.06 5.95 8.06
CA PHE A 417 1.87 6.05 7.22
C PHE A 417 2.09 5.71 5.74
N HIS A 418 1.42 4.68 5.21
CA HIS A 418 1.55 4.22 3.83
C HIS A 418 0.70 5.06 2.84
N GLY A 419 1.14 6.29 2.57
CA GLY A 419 0.48 7.17 1.60
C GLY A 419 0.95 8.63 1.66
N VAL A 420 0.07 9.54 1.26
CA VAL A 420 0.25 11.00 1.34
C VAL A 420 -0.70 11.55 2.40
N GLY A 421 -0.17 11.77 3.61
CA GLY A 421 -0.93 12.29 4.76
C GLY A 421 -0.92 13.82 4.86
N ILE A 422 -1.56 14.33 5.91
CA ILE A 422 -1.56 15.76 6.28
C ILE A 422 -0.85 15.91 7.62
N VAL A 423 0.03 16.90 7.76
CA VAL A 423 0.61 17.30 9.04
C VAL A 423 -0.25 18.42 9.64
N ASN A 424 -0.77 18.19 10.84
CA ASN A 424 -1.44 19.19 11.66
C ASN A 424 -0.56 19.45 12.90
N SER A 425 0.19 20.54 12.99
CA SER A 425 0.24 21.70 12.07
C SER A 425 1.57 22.43 12.14
N VAL A 426 1.70 23.46 11.29
CA VAL A 426 2.65 24.55 11.47
C VAL A 426 1.95 25.85 11.84
N ASN A 427 2.69 26.79 12.40
CA ASN A 427 2.22 28.15 12.65
C ASN A 427 3.17 29.19 12.03
N GLY A 428 2.91 30.47 12.27
CA GLY A 428 3.68 31.58 11.72
C GLY A 428 5.08 31.78 12.34
N GLU A 429 5.44 31.05 13.38
CA GLU A 429 6.75 31.17 14.02
C GLU A 429 7.84 30.50 13.17
N GLU A 430 8.96 31.22 12.97
CA GLU A 430 10.08 30.74 12.17
C GLU A 430 10.70 29.46 12.73
N GLU A 431 10.73 29.29 14.06
CA GLU A 431 11.24 28.06 14.69
C GLU A 431 10.37 26.84 14.38
N ASN A 432 9.04 26.98 14.50
CA ASN A 432 8.10 25.91 14.19
C ASN A 432 8.19 25.52 12.70
N LEU A 433 8.19 26.51 11.79
CA LEU A 433 8.34 26.26 10.35
C LEU A 433 9.64 25.51 10.02
N ARG A 434 10.76 25.89 10.65
CA ARG A 434 12.07 25.24 10.44
C ARG A 434 12.13 23.79 10.92
N LYS A 435 11.35 23.43 11.95
CA LYS A 435 11.30 22.06 12.48
C LYS A 435 10.41 21.16 11.62
N ILE A 436 9.25 21.66 11.20
CA ILE A 436 8.20 20.82 10.58
C ILE A 436 8.27 20.77 9.06
N LEU A 437 8.52 21.89 8.37
CA LEU A 437 8.53 21.90 6.89
C LEU A 437 9.55 20.92 6.26
N PRO A 438 10.75 20.68 6.83
CA PRO A 438 11.63 19.63 6.33
C PRO A 438 10.99 18.23 6.36
N LEU A 439 10.20 17.91 7.39
CA LEU A 439 9.50 16.62 7.51
C LEU A 439 8.40 16.52 6.45
N VAL A 440 7.61 17.58 6.28
CA VAL A 440 6.57 17.68 5.24
C VAL A 440 7.19 17.44 3.85
N LYS A 441 8.34 18.05 3.57
CA LYS A 441 9.05 17.86 2.30
C LYS A 441 9.58 16.45 2.13
N LYS A 442 10.19 15.87 3.18
CA LYS A 442 10.81 14.53 3.17
C LYS A 442 9.80 13.43 2.84
N TYR A 443 8.63 13.48 3.48
CA TYR A 443 7.58 12.46 3.30
C TYR A 443 6.52 12.85 2.26
N GLY A 444 6.66 14.01 1.61
CA GLY A 444 5.72 14.48 0.58
C GLY A 444 4.32 14.81 1.10
N ALA A 445 4.17 15.07 2.40
CA ALA A 445 2.88 15.32 3.05
C ALA A 445 2.28 16.69 2.68
N PHE A 446 1.00 16.86 3.00
CA PHE A 446 0.36 18.17 3.10
C PHE A 446 0.64 18.77 4.47
N VAL A 447 0.41 20.08 4.63
CA VAL A 447 0.59 20.75 5.92
C VAL A 447 -0.53 21.75 6.18
N VAL A 448 -1.08 21.71 7.39
CA VAL A 448 -2.00 22.71 7.92
C VAL A 448 -1.19 23.86 8.52
N GLY A 449 -1.38 25.07 8.00
CA GLY A 449 -0.83 26.31 8.53
C GLY A 449 -1.85 27.07 9.35
N LEU A 450 -1.67 27.09 10.67
CA LEU A 450 -2.46 27.89 11.60
C LEU A 450 -2.10 29.37 11.47
N THR A 451 -3.10 30.24 11.28
CA THR A 451 -2.88 31.69 11.20
C THR A 451 -2.68 32.33 12.58
N LEU A 452 -1.67 31.87 13.32
CA LEU A 452 -1.20 32.40 14.60
C LEU A 452 0.32 32.46 14.62
N ASP A 453 0.89 33.25 15.53
CA ASP A 453 2.32 33.24 15.83
C ASP A 453 2.57 33.56 17.32
N GLY A 454 3.80 33.94 17.69
CA GLY A 454 4.16 34.26 19.08
C GLY A 454 3.36 35.42 19.70
N GLY A 455 2.67 36.23 18.89
CA GLY A 455 1.71 37.23 19.35
C GLY A 455 0.30 36.68 19.62
N GLY A 456 0.08 35.38 19.41
CA GLY A 456 -1.21 34.71 19.49
C GLY A 456 -1.99 34.78 18.18
N ILE A 457 -3.33 34.74 18.30
CA ILE A 457 -4.25 34.74 17.16
C ILE A 457 -4.59 36.19 16.80
N PRO A 458 -4.29 36.66 15.57
CA PRO A 458 -4.63 38.02 15.18
C PRO A 458 -6.15 38.26 15.19
N PRO A 459 -6.59 39.47 15.58
CA PRO A 459 -8.01 39.78 15.68
C PRO A 459 -8.67 39.96 14.31
N THR A 460 -7.94 40.41 13.29
CA THR A 460 -8.50 40.73 11.96
C THR A 460 -8.18 39.68 10.90
N ALA A 461 -9.08 39.54 9.93
CA ALA A 461 -8.92 38.67 8.79
C ALA A 461 -7.67 39.00 7.94
N GLU A 462 -7.35 40.29 7.75
CA GLU A 462 -6.16 40.73 7.01
C GLU A 462 -4.87 40.29 7.69
N ALA A 463 -4.81 40.38 9.02
CA ALA A 463 -3.62 39.96 9.77
C ALA A 463 -3.44 38.44 9.72
N ARG A 464 -4.55 37.67 9.78
CA ARG A 464 -4.51 36.21 9.58
C ARG A 464 -4.03 35.84 8.17
N LEU A 465 -4.50 36.56 7.15
CA LEU A 465 -4.03 36.40 5.77
C LEU A 465 -2.52 36.66 5.64
N ALA A 466 -1.98 37.70 6.30
CA ALA A 466 -0.55 38.00 6.27
C ALA A 466 0.31 36.86 6.86
N ILE A 467 -0.18 36.21 7.93
CA ILE A 467 0.46 35.00 8.48
C ILE A 467 0.38 33.83 7.48
N ALA A 468 -0.79 33.60 6.87
CA ALA A 468 -0.95 32.56 5.86
C ALA A 468 0.04 32.74 4.70
N GLU A 469 0.21 33.96 4.18
CA GLU A 469 1.21 34.25 3.15
C GLU A 469 2.65 33.94 3.59
N ARG A 470 3.00 34.24 4.85
CA ARG A 470 4.32 33.92 5.40
C ARG A 470 4.55 32.41 5.44
N ILE A 471 3.56 31.64 5.87
CA ILE A 471 3.62 30.17 5.91
C ILE A 471 3.80 29.61 4.49
N VAL A 472 3.01 30.09 3.53
CA VAL A 472 3.09 29.65 2.12
C VAL A 472 4.46 29.96 1.52
N ARG A 473 4.96 31.19 1.71
CA ARG A 473 6.31 31.56 1.25
C ARG A 473 7.39 30.69 1.90
N ALA A 474 7.25 30.33 3.17
CA ALA A 474 8.17 29.42 3.83
C ALA A 474 8.11 28.02 3.22
N ALA A 475 6.92 27.45 3.01
CA ALA A 475 6.72 26.15 2.37
C ALA A 475 7.34 26.09 0.96
N GLU A 476 7.11 27.12 0.13
CA GLU A 476 7.68 27.21 -1.22
C GLU A 476 9.23 27.23 -1.20
N ARG A 477 9.85 27.89 -0.20
CA ARG A 477 11.32 27.87 -0.02
C ARG A 477 11.86 26.47 0.29
N TYR A 478 11.08 25.62 0.94
CA TYR A 478 11.43 24.20 1.17
C TYR A 478 11.07 23.30 -0.02
N GLY A 479 10.56 23.87 -1.13
CA GLY A 479 10.14 23.12 -2.31
C GLY A 479 8.85 22.33 -2.08
N ILE A 480 8.00 22.77 -1.16
CA ILE A 480 6.64 22.26 -0.97
C ILE A 480 5.72 23.08 -1.88
N PRO A 481 4.99 22.45 -2.80
CA PRO A 481 4.06 23.16 -3.67
C PRO A 481 2.95 23.84 -2.86
N ARG A 482 2.53 25.04 -3.28
CA ARG A 482 1.50 25.80 -2.57
C ARG A 482 0.19 25.04 -2.42
N GLU A 483 -0.17 24.20 -3.38
CA GLU A 483 -1.37 23.36 -3.35
C GLU A 483 -1.36 22.31 -2.23
N LYS A 484 -0.19 22.05 -1.61
CA LYS A 484 -0.05 21.19 -0.42
C LYS A 484 -0.13 21.96 0.91
N VAL A 485 -0.32 23.27 0.88
CA VAL A 485 -0.51 24.11 2.07
C VAL A 485 -2.00 24.36 2.28
N LEU A 486 -2.53 23.86 3.39
CA LEU A 486 -3.90 24.05 3.83
C LEU A 486 -3.89 25.12 4.93
N ILE A 487 -4.80 26.09 4.89
CA ILE A 487 -4.78 27.19 5.88
C ILE A 487 -5.92 27.05 6.87
N ASP A 488 -5.58 27.01 8.16
CA ASP A 488 -6.54 27.12 9.26
C ASP A 488 -6.60 28.57 9.77
N CYS A 489 -7.73 29.21 9.50
CA CYS A 489 -7.97 30.59 9.92
C CYS A 489 -8.38 30.72 11.40
N LEU A 490 -8.44 29.62 12.14
CA LEU A 490 -8.73 29.50 13.57
C LEU A 490 -10.13 29.93 13.98
N THR A 491 -10.93 28.94 14.38
CA THR A 491 -12.26 29.15 14.97
C THR A 491 -12.14 29.41 16.47
N LEU A 492 -12.70 30.54 16.93
CA LEU A 492 -12.76 30.92 18.35
C LEU A 492 -14.16 30.73 18.94
N THR A 493 -14.24 30.62 20.27
CA THR A 493 -15.51 30.42 20.99
C THR A 493 -16.37 31.68 20.97
N VAL A 494 -17.58 31.60 20.39
CA VAL A 494 -18.47 32.76 20.22
C VAL A 494 -18.93 33.33 21.56
N SER A 495 -19.10 32.46 22.57
CA SER A 495 -19.47 32.84 23.93
C SER A 495 -18.48 33.81 24.58
N ALA A 496 -17.20 33.76 24.19
CA ALA A 496 -16.15 34.64 24.71
C ALA A 496 -15.81 35.78 23.75
N GLN A 497 -15.81 35.54 22.44
CA GLN A 497 -15.33 36.49 21.44
C GLN A 497 -16.24 36.51 20.19
N GLN A 498 -17.44 37.06 20.34
CA GLN A 498 -18.49 37.00 19.32
C GLN A 498 -18.10 37.62 17.96
N SER A 499 -17.35 38.73 17.95
CA SER A 499 -16.88 39.37 16.71
C SER A 499 -15.94 38.48 15.89
N GLN A 500 -15.22 37.55 16.55
CA GLN A 500 -14.22 36.72 15.91
C GLN A 500 -14.82 35.66 14.98
N ALA A 501 -16.10 35.30 15.15
CA ALA A 501 -16.78 34.40 14.22
C ALA A 501 -16.82 34.98 12.80
N ALA A 502 -17.21 36.26 12.69
CA ALA A 502 -17.27 36.96 11.41
C ALA A 502 -15.88 37.16 10.79
N GLU A 503 -14.89 37.52 11.61
CA GLU A 503 -13.49 37.66 11.15
C GLU A 503 -12.90 36.34 10.67
N THR A 504 -13.26 35.21 11.28
CA THR A 504 -12.85 33.87 10.81
C THR A 504 -13.42 33.56 9.43
N LEU A 505 -14.72 33.78 9.21
CA LEU A 505 -15.37 33.58 7.91
C LEU A 505 -14.78 34.50 6.82
N ARG A 506 -14.52 35.76 7.16
CA ARG A 506 -13.86 36.72 6.28
C ARG A 506 -12.43 36.27 5.94
N ALA A 507 -11.67 35.77 6.91
CA ALA A 507 -10.32 35.25 6.69
C ALA A 507 -10.31 34.04 5.74
N VAL A 508 -11.23 33.09 5.92
CA VAL A 508 -11.40 31.94 5.00
C VAL A 508 -11.64 32.43 3.57
N ARG A 509 -12.53 33.40 3.39
CA ARG A 509 -12.81 34.00 2.08
C ARG A 509 -11.58 34.68 1.49
N LEU A 510 -10.87 35.48 2.28
CA LEU A 510 -9.66 36.15 1.83
C LEU A 510 -8.56 35.17 1.41
N VAL A 511 -8.33 34.10 2.16
CA VAL A 511 -7.37 33.05 1.79
C VAL A 511 -7.75 32.41 0.46
N LYS A 512 -9.05 32.11 0.28
CA LYS A 512 -9.56 31.52 -0.95
C LYS A 512 -9.37 32.43 -2.16
N GLU A 513 -9.76 33.71 -2.04
CA GLU A 513 -9.74 34.68 -3.13
C GLU A 513 -8.32 35.20 -3.45
N LYS A 514 -7.47 35.40 -2.42
CA LYS A 514 -6.15 36.03 -2.59
C LYS A 514 -5.03 35.02 -2.79
N LEU A 515 -5.08 33.87 -2.12
CA LEU A 515 -4.02 32.85 -2.21
C LEU A 515 -4.41 31.68 -3.10
N GLY A 516 -5.70 31.49 -3.39
CA GLY A 516 -6.20 30.36 -4.19
C GLY A 516 -6.07 29.01 -3.47
N LEU A 517 -5.87 29.03 -2.15
CA LEU A 517 -5.59 27.83 -1.36
C LEU A 517 -6.85 27.16 -0.83
N LYS A 518 -6.66 25.93 -0.37
CA LYS A 518 -7.68 25.18 0.37
C LYS A 518 -7.60 25.57 1.84
N THR A 519 -8.75 25.61 2.48
CA THR A 519 -8.88 25.98 3.90
C THR A 519 -9.41 24.81 4.72
N VAL A 520 -8.97 24.74 5.95
CA VAL A 520 -9.34 23.75 6.97
C VAL A 520 -9.81 24.51 8.20
N LEU A 521 -10.77 23.98 8.95
CA LEU A 521 -11.22 24.61 10.19
C LEU A 521 -11.70 23.57 11.20
N GLY A 522 -11.29 23.71 12.46
CA GLY A 522 -11.96 23.11 13.61
C GLY A 522 -13.33 23.74 13.83
N VAL A 523 -14.39 23.13 13.30
CA VAL A 523 -15.76 23.69 13.34
C VAL A 523 -16.34 23.63 14.75
N SER A 524 -16.04 22.56 15.49
CA SER A 524 -16.60 22.29 16.81
C SER A 524 -16.24 23.32 17.89
N ASN A 525 -15.19 24.13 17.65
CA ASN A 525 -14.70 25.13 18.59
C ASN A 525 -15.65 26.32 18.74
N ILE A 526 -16.48 26.61 17.73
CA ILE A 526 -17.36 27.79 17.71
C ILE A 526 -18.34 27.84 18.90
N SER A 527 -18.77 26.67 19.38
CA SER A 527 -19.91 26.50 20.29
C SER A 527 -19.57 26.17 21.73
N PHE A 528 -18.29 26.15 22.13
CA PHE A 528 -17.95 25.82 23.52
C PHE A 528 -18.61 26.80 24.51
N GLY A 529 -19.18 26.23 25.59
CA GLY A 529 -19.87 26.98 26.63
C GLY A 529 -21.30 27.40 26.29
N LEU A 530 -21.87 27.00 25.15
CA LEU A 530 -23.24 27.34 24.75
C LEU A 530 -24.18 26.11 24.72
N PRO A 531 -25.49 26.28 25.01
CA PRO A 531 -26.48 25.23 24.81
C PRO A 531 -26.75 25.00 23.31
N ASN A 532 -27.33 23.84 22.98
CA ASN A 532 -27.68 23.44 21.61
C ASN A 532 -26.53 23.63 20.60
N ARG A 533 -25.34 23.11 20.97
CA ARG A 533 -24.11 23.21 20.18
C ARG A 533 -24.27 22.73 18.74
N GLY A 534 -25.08 21.69 18.51
CA GLY A 534 -25.33 21.12 17.18
C GLY A 534 -25.89 22.14 16.19
N LEU A 535 -26.90 22.92 16.59
CA LEU A 535 -27.49 23.95 15.74
C LEU A 535 -26.45 25.03 15.36
N LEU A 536 -25.66 25.49 16.34
CA LEU A 536 -24.66 26.53 16.12
C LEU A 536 -23.52 26.02 15.23
N ASN A 537 -23.02 24.82 15.49
CA ASN A 537 -21.98 24.18 14.67
C ASN A 537 -22.44 24.00 13.22
N ARG A 538 -23.67 23.52 12.99
CA ARG A 538 -24.23 23.32 11.64
C ARG A 538 -24.40 24.65 10.90
N SER A 539 -24.92 25.67 11.59
CA SER A 539 -25.13 27.00 10.99
C SER A 539 -23.80 27.65 10.62
N PHE A 540 -22.79 27.55 11.50
CA PHE A 540 -21.44 28.05 11.23
C PHE A 540 -20.76 27.27 10.11
N LEU A 541 -20.90 25.95 10.08
CA LEU A 541 -20.37 25.09 9.01
C LEU A 541 -20.89 25.52 7.64
N SER A 542 -22.21 25.69 7.48
CA SER A 542 -22.79 26.15 6.20
C SER A 542 -22.24 27.51 5.77
N ALA A 543 -22.14 28.47 6.71
CA ALA A 543 -21.57 29.78 6.43
C ALA A 543 -20.07 29.71 6.07
N ALA A 544 -19.31 28.82 6.72
CA ALA A 544 -17.89 28.62 6.45
C ALA A 544 -17.65 27.99 5.07
N MET A 545 -18.44 26.97 4.69
CA MET A 545 -18.38 26.37 3.36
C MET A 545 -18.68 27.41 2.26
N GLU A 546 -19.71 28.24 2.46
CA GLU A 546 -20.02 29.35 1.56
C GLU A 546 -18.88 30.37 1.44
N CYS A 547 -18.12 30.59 2.52
CA CYS A 547 -16.93 31.44 2.48
C CYS A 547 -15.70 30.75 1.87
N GLY A 548 -15.77 29.46 1.56
CA GLY A 548 -14.71 28.72 0.88
C GLY A 548 -14.02 27.64 1.72
N LEU A 549 -14.59 27.21 2.85
CA LEU A 549 -14.08 26.08 3.64
C LEU A 549 -14.08 24.78 2.82
N ASN A 550 -12.93 24.09 2.75
CA ASN A 550 -12.79 22.83 2.03
C ASN A 550 -12.70 21.60 2.94
N LEU A 551 -12.12 21.76 4.13
CA LEU A 551 -11.80 20.64 5.02
C LEU A 551 -12.29 20.94 6.45
N PRO A 552 -13.59 20.80 6.74
CA PRO A 552 -14.06 20.88 8.12
C PRO A 552 -13.52 19.72 8.95
N ILE A 553 -12.84 20.04 10.06
CA ILE A 553 -12.55 19.12 11.16
C ILE A 553 -13.78 19.13 12.07
N LEU A 554 -14.51 18.01 12.11
CA LEU A 554 -15.76 17.86 12.85
C LEU A 554 -15.98 16.41 13.31
N ASN A 555 -16.97 16.22 14.20
CA ASN A 555 -17.42 14.87 14.56
C ASN A 555 -18.42 14.35 13.50
N PRO A 556 -18.05 13.35 12.67
CA PRO A 556 -18.91 12.82 11.62
C PRO A 556 -20.10 12.02 12.20
N ASN A 557 -20.02 11.55 13.45
CA ASN A 557 -21.12 10.82 14.09
C ASN A 557 -22.31 11.70 14.46
N ILE A 558 -22.31 12.99 14.10
CA ILE A 558 -23.46 13.88 14.19
C ILE A 558 -24.09 13.96 12.79
N PRO A 559 -25.22 13.24 12.52
CA PRO A 559 -25.78 13.13 11.17
C PRO A 559 -26.03 14.48 10.50
N ASP A 560 -26.58 15.43 11.24
CA ASP A 560 -26.82 16.81 10.81
C ASP A 560 -25.59 17.52 10.22
N MET A 561 -24.41 17.27 10.77
CA MET A 561 -23.16 17.89 10.30
C MET A 561 -22.75 17.31 8.96
N THR A 562 -22.79 15.98 8.84
CA THR A 562 -22.45 15.27 7.61
C THR A 562 -23.47 15.51 6.49
N ALA A 563 -24.75 15.64 6.83
CA ALA A 563 -25.82 15.98 5.89
C ALA A 563 -25.64 17.39 5.32
N ALA A 564 -25.19 18.36 6.14
CA ALA A 564 -24.88 19.70 5.66
C ALA A 564 -23.76 19.69 4.61
N VAL A 565 -22.70 18.89 4.81
CA VAL A 565 -21.61 18.75 3.83
C VAL A 565 -22.10 18.07 2.55
N ALA A 566 -22.85 16.98 2.66
CA ALA A 566 -23.40 16.27 1.51
C ALA A 566 -24.32 17.17 0.66
N ALA A 567 -25.23 17.90 1.32
CA ALA A 567 -26.11 18.86 0.65
C ALA A 567 -25.31 19.99 -0.01
N TYR A 568 -24.29 20.52 0.66
CA TYR A 568 -23.42 21.55 0.08
C TYR A 568 -22.73 21.06 -1.20
N ASN A 569 -22.19 19.83 -1.20
CA ASN A 569 -21.53 19.24 -2.36
C ASN A 569 -22.50 19.04 -3.54
N VAL A 570 -23.75 18.68 -3.30
CA VAL A 570 -24.80 18.61 -4.34
C VAL A 570 -25.09 20.00 -4.91
N LEU A 571 -25.39 20.97 -4.03
CA LEU A 571 -25.79 22.32 -4.43
C LEU A 571 -24.71 23.05 -5.25
N HIS A 572 -23.44 22.71 -5.02
CA HIS A 572 -22.29 23.31 -5.73
C HIS A 572 -21.78 22.45 -6.89
N GLY A 573 -22.44 21.33 -7.21
CA GLY A 573 -22.08 20.47 -8.33
C GLY A 573 -20.79 19.66 -8.14
N TYR A 574 -20.33 19.49 -6.90
CA TYR A 574 -19.21 18.61 -6.56
C TYR A 574 -19.64 17.13 -6.53
N ASP A 575 -20.89 16.86 -6.15
CA ASP A 575 -21.49 15.52 -6.26
C ASP A 575 -22.15 15.34 -7.62
N LYS A 576 -21.40 14.80 -8.57
CA LYS A 576 -21.88 14.59 -9.94
C LYS A 576 -23.05 13.60 -9.93
N ASP A 577 -24.12 13.96 -10.63
CA ASP A 577 -25.35 13.16 -10.74
C ASP A 577 -26.02 12.87 -9.37
N CYS A 578 -25.65 13.63 -8.32
CA CYS A 578 -26.10 13.44 -6.94
C CYS A 578 -25.83 12.02 -6.39
N ALA A 579 -24.85 11.31 -6.95
CA ALA A 579 -24.66 9.88 -6.70
C ALA A 579 -24.31 9.58 -5.24
N ALA A 580 -23.42 10.36 -4.63
CA ALA A 580 -23.04 10.16 -3.24
C ALA A 580 -24.19 10.50 -2.28
N TYR A 581 -24.93 11.57 -2.58
CA TYR A 581 -26.10 11.98 -1.81
C TYR A 581 -27.21 10.94 -1.86
N ILE A 582 -27.58 10.47 -3.06
CA ILE A 582 -28.59 9.42 -3.24
C ILE A 582 -28.15 8.15 -2.50
N GLY A 583 -26.92 7.68 -2.72
CA GLY A 583 -26.42 6.46 -2.05
C GLY A 583 -26.43 6.53 -0.52
N ARG A 584 -26.29 7.74 0.04
CA ARG A 584 -26.37 7.98 1.49
C ARG A 584 -27.81 8.00 1.99
N PHE A 585 -28.69 8.77 1.36
CA PHE A 585 -30.02 9.07 1.91
C PHE A 585 -31.15 8.17 1.40
N SER A 586 -30.99 7.51 0.25
CA SER A 586 -32.03 6.58 -0.25
C SER A 586 -32.20 5.34 0.63
N ARG A 587 -31.14 4.96 1.35
CA ARG A 587 -31.16 3.85 2.32
C ARG A 587 -31.81 4.22 3.65
N GLU A 588 -31.87 5.50 3.99
CA GLU A 588 -32.53 5.98 5.21
C GLU A 588 -34.07 5.98 5.08
N GLU A 589 -34.62 6.11 3.88
CA GLU A 589 -36.07 6.04 3.64
C GLU A 589 -36.63 4.59 3.69
N GLU A 590 -35.85 3.57 3.34
CA GLU A 590 -36.25 2.16 3.47
C GLU A 590 -36.17 1.65 4.93
N ALA A 591 -35.42 2.34 5.79
CA ALA A 591 -35.25 1.99 7.20
C ALA A 591 -36.10 2.88 8.12
N ALA A 592 -37.42 2.72 8.09
CA ALA A 592 -38.28 3.25 9.16
C ALA A 592 -37.87 2.65 10.53
N PRO A 593 -37.91 3.41 11.64
CA PRO A 593 -37.21 3.04 12.86
C PRO A 593 -37.92 1.92 13.60
N ALA A 594 -37.34 0.72 13.59
CA ALA A 594 -37.49 -0.19 14.72
C ALA A 594 -36.79 0.47 15.93
N PRO A 595 -37.38 0.45 17.14
CA PRO A 595 -36.70 0.94 18.33
C PRO A 595 -35.42 0.13 18.52
N ALA A 596 -34.26 0.80 18.42
CA ALA A 596 -32.98 0.19 18.70
C ALA A 596 -33.02 -0.41 20.12
N PRO A 597 -32.69 -1.70 20.30
CA PRO A 597 -32.53 -2.25 21.64
C PRO A 597 -31.44 -1.45 22.35
N ALA A 598 -31.62 -1.21 23.65
CA ALA A 598 -30.64 -0.54 24.49
C ALA A 598 -29.33 -1.37 24.55
N GLY A 599 -28.40 -1.02 23.67
CA GLY A 599 -27.10 -1.67 23.49
C GLY A 599 -26.41 -1.12 22.26
N SER A 600 -26.01 0.15 22.30
CA SER A 600 -25.39 0.88 21.17
C SER A 600 -23.96 0.42 20.88
N GLY A 601 -23.80 -0.79 20.37
CA GLY A 601 -22.50 -1.31 19.92
C GLY A 601 -22.66 -2.20 18.70
N ARG A 602 -21.56 -2.46 17.99
CA ARG A 602 -21.58 -3.32 16.79
C ARG A 602 -22.00 -4.74 17.18
N THR A 603 -22.55 -5.48 16.23
CA THR A 603 -22.75 -6.92 16.35
C THR A 603 -21.40 -7.65 16.32
N LEU A 604 -21.33 -8.89 16.81
CA LEU A 604 -20.12 -9.71 16.69
C LEU A 604 -19.65 -9.81 15.23
N ALA A 605 -20.57 -10.03 14.29
CA ALA A 605 -20.25 -10.11 12.86
C ALA A 605 -19.62 -8.80 12.34
N GLU A 606 -20.13 -7.64 12.76
CA GLU A 606 -19.56 -6.34 12.37
C GLU A 606 -18.21 -6.06 13.02
N ALA A 607 -18.02 -6.47 14.29
CA ALA A 607 -16.73 -6.35 14.97
C ALA A 607 -15.66 -7.18 14.27
N VAL A 608 -15.97 -8.44 13.92
CA VAL A 608 -15.10 -9.32 13.14
C VAL A 608 -14.81 -8.75 11.76
N LYS A 609 -15.83 -8.34 11.00
CA LYS A 609 -15.66 -7.74 9.66
C LYS A 609 -14.74 -6.51 9.64
N LYS A 610 -14.65 -5.77 10.76
CA LYS A 610 -13.80 -4.57 10.90
C LYS A 610 -12.46 -4.85 11.58
N GLY A 611 -12.20 -6.10 11.97
CA GLY A 611 -10.97 -6.47 12.67
C GLY A 611 -10.87 -5.89 14.08
N LEU A 612 -11.98 -5.63 14.76
CA LEU A 612 -12.01 -5.08 16.13
C LEU A 612 -11.90 -6.24 17.13
N ARG A 613 -10.69 -6.48 17.64
CA ARG A 613 -10.32 -7.70 18.38
C ARG A 613 -11.04 -7.78 19.73
N GLU A 614 -10.90 -6.73 20.55
CA GLU A 614 -11.55 -6.68 21.86
C GLU A 614 -13.09 -6.65 21.75
N GLU A 615 -13.65 -5.87 20.81
CA GLU A 615 -15.11 -5.82 20.61
C GLU A 615 -15.63 -7.20 20.17
N ALA A 616 -14.90 -7.92 19.31
CA ALA A 616 -15.25 -9.30 18.93
C ALA A 616 -15.18 -10.27 20.13
N ARG A 617 -14.15 -10.18 20.97
CA ARG A 617 -14.02 -11.00 22.19
C ARG A 617 -15.16 -10.74 23.16
N GLU A 618 -15.41 -9.48 23.51
CA GLU A 618 -16.46 -9.08 24.47
C GLU A 618 -17.85 -9.49 23.99
N LYS A 619 -18.15 -9.31 22.71
CA LYS A 619 -19.43 -9.70 22.10
C LYS A 619 -19.60 -11.22 22.10
N THR A 620 -18.52 -11.96 21.83
CA THR A 620 -18.52 -13.42 21.93
C THR A 620 -18.77 -13.90 23.36
N GLU A 621 -18.08 -13.34 24.35
CA GLU A 621 -18.29 -13.67 25.77
C GLU A 621 -19.69 -13.33 26.26
N ALA A 622 -20.31 -12.26 25.73
CA ALA A 622 -21.70 -11.94 26.01
C ALA A 622 -22.66 -12.96 25.38
N LEU A 623 -22.45 -13.34 24.12
CA LEU A 623 -23.28 -14.32 23.40
C LEU A 623 -23.18 -15.73 23.97
N LEU A 624 -22.01 -16.13 24.46
CA LEU A 624 -21.78 -17.43 25.11
C LEU A 624 -22.61 -17.64 26.39
N LYS A 625 -23.19 -16.58 26.96
CA LYS A 625 -24.13 -16.70 28.09
C LYS A 625 -25.52 -17.16 27.67
N GLU A 626 -25.85 -17.02 26.39
CA GLU A 626 -27.20 -17.20 25.86
C GLU A 626 -27.30 -18.22 24.73
N LYS A 627 -26.18 -18.51 24.03
CA LYS A 627 -26.12 -19.38 22.86
C LYS A 627 -25.08 -20.48 23.02
N ASP A 628 -25.31 -21.59 22.32
CA ASP A 628 -24.33 -22.66 22.20
C ASP A 628 -23.08 -22.16 21.44
N PRO A 629 -21.87 -22.56 21.84
CA PRO A 629 -20.62 -22.32 21.11
C PRO A 629 -20.71 -22.54 19.60
N PHE A 630 -21.32 -23.63 19.14
CA PHE A 630 -21.43 -23.96 17.73
C PHE A 630 -22.39 -23.03 16.99
N ASP A 631 -23.49 -22.60 17.62
CA ASP A 631 -24.42 -21.62 17.04
C ASP A 631 -23.74 -20.26 16.78
N ILE A 632 -22.78 -19.88 17.62
CA ILE A 632 -22.00 -18.65 17.43
C ILE A 632 -21.00 -18.83 16.28
N ILE A 633 -20.35 -19.99 16.21
CA ILE A 633 -19.38 -20.32 15.15
C ILE A 633 -20.09 -20.36 13.78
N ASP A 634 -21.07 -21.25 13.63
CA ASP A 634 -21.71 -21.54 12.35
C ASP A 634 -22.72 -20.46 11.95
N GLY A 635 -23.37 -19.82 12.93
CA GLY A 635 -24.39 -18.80 12.68
C GLY A 635 -23.89 -17.36 12.58
N ILE A 636 -22.67 -17.06 13.06
CA ILE A 636 -22.16 -15.67 13.10
C ILE A 636 -20.72 -15.57 12.57
N LEU A 637 -19.77 -16.32 13.13
CA LEU A 637 -18.35 -16.18 12.78
C LEU A 637 -18.06 -16.63 11.36
N ILE A 638 -18.50 -17.83 10.97
CA ILE A 638 -18.31 -18.37 9.61
C ILE A 638 -18.98 -17.46 8.56
N PRO A 639 -20.26 -17.06 8.69
CA PRO A 639 -20.87 -16.13 7.75
C PRO A 639 -20.15 -14.78 7.65
N ALA A 640 -19.66 -14.24 8.77
CA ALA A 640 -18.89 -13.00 8.76
C ALA A 640 -17.57 -13.16 8.00
N LEU A 641 -16.85 -14.27 8.19
CA LEU A 641 -15.63 -14.58 7.46
C LEU A 641 -15.90 -14.86 5.97
N ASP A 642 -16.99 -15.53 5.63
CA ASP A 642 -17.41 -15.79 4.24
C ASP A 642 -17.70 -14.47 3.50
N GLU A 643 -18.35 -13.50 4.18
CA GLU A 643 -18.54 -12.14 3.65
C GLU A 643 -17.21 -11.39 3.45
N VAL A 644 -16.27 -11.50 4.41
CA VAL A 644 -14.94 -10.89 4.27
C VAL A 644 -14.18 -11.51 3.10
N GLY A 645 -14.21 -12.83 2.97
CA GLY A 645 -13.62 -13.57 1.86
C GLY A 645 -14.22 -13.14 0.52
N ALA A 646 -15.55 -13.05 0.42
CA ALA A 646 -16.23 -12.54 -0.77
C ALA A 646 -15.88 -11.06 -1.06
N GLY A 647 -15.71 -10.25 -0.02
CA GLY A 647 -15.24 -8.87 -0.14
C GLY A 647 -13.84 -8.79 -0.74
N PHE A 648 -12.94 -9.68 -0.34
CA PHE A 648 -11.59 -9.79 -0.89
C PHE A 648 -11.61 -10.23 -2.37
N GLU A 649 -12.37 -11.28 -2.70
CA GLU A 649 -12.53 -11.75 -4.10
C GLU A 649 -13.09 -10.68 -5.04
N THR A 650 -14.00 -9.84 -4.54
CA THR A 650 -14.64 -8.77 -5.33
C THR A 650 -13.84 -7.46 -5.32
N GLY A 651 -12.66 -7.42 -4.70
CA GLY A 651 -11.81 -6.23 -4.58
C GLY A 651 -12.43 -5.10 -3.73
N LYS A 652 -13.41 -5.44 -2.88
CA LYS A 652 -14.03 -4.50 -1.92
C LYS A 652 -13.23 -4.44 -0.61
N LEU A 653 -12.59 -5.54 -0.23
CA LEU A 653 -11.66 -5.63 0.89
C LEU A 653 -10.28 -6.03 0.36
N PHE A 654 -9.23 -5.66 1.10
CA PHE A 654 -7.85 -5.94 0.72
C PHE A 654 -7.13 -6.72 1.82
N LEU A 655 -5.93 -7.21 1.49
CA LEU A 655 -5.17 -8.13 2.33
C LEU A 655 -5.07 -7.68 3.81
N PRO A 656 -4.73 -6.41 4.14
CA PRO A 656 -4.68 -5.99 5.55
C PRO A 656 -6.03 -6.15 6.29
N GLN A 657 -7.14 -5.89 5.62
CA GLN A 657 -8.48 -5.99 6.20
C GLN A 657 -8.91 -7.45 6.38
N LEU A 658 -8.55 -8.31 5.43
CA LEU A 658 -8.77 -9.76 5.53
C LEU A 658 -8.03 -10.33 6.76
N ILE A 659 -6.76 -9.96 6.93
CA ILE A 659 -5.92 -10.42 8.05
C ILE A 659 -6.44 -9.86 9.39
N ASN A 660 -6.83 -8.59 9.44
CA ASN A 660 -7.39 -8.02 10.67
C ASN A 660 -8.72 -8.66 11.07
N ALA A 661 -9.60 -8.92 10.11
CA ALA A 661 -10.85 -9.64 10.37
C ALA A 661 -10.61 -11.07 10.84
N ALA A 662 -9.64 -11.75 10.24
CA ALA A 662 -9.13 -13.04 10.68
C ALA A 662 -8.68 -13.02 12.14
N THR A 663 -7.79 -12.10 12.52
CA THR A 663 -7.31 -11.97 13.91
C THR A 663 -8.44 -11.67 14.90
N ALA A 664 -9.39 -10.79 14.54
CA ALA A 664 -10.55 -10.54 15.39
C ALA A 664 -11.44 -11.78 15.55
N SER A 665 -11.57 -12.60 14.50
CA SER A 665 -12.24 -13.89 14.60
C SER A 665 -11.48 -14.88 15.47
N GLN A 666 -10.15 -14.89 15.43
CA GLN A 666 -9.33 -15.76 16.30
C GLN A 666 -9.57 -15.44 17.77
N GLU A 667 -9.61 -14.17 18.17
CA GLU A 667 -9.94 -13.75 19.54
C GLU A 667 -11.34 -14.21 19.97
N ALA A 668 -12.31 -14.18 19.05
CA ALA A 668 -13.64 -14.75 19.29
C ALA A 668 -13.57 -16.28 19.48
N PHE A 669 -12.89 -17.01 18.59
CA PHE A 669 -12.70 -18.46 18.73
C PHE A 669 -11.96 -18.84 20.02
N GLU A 670 -10.97 -18.06 20.44
CA GLU A 670 -10.28 -18.26 21.71
C GLU A 670 -11.21 -18.10 22.91
N ALA A 671 -12.06 -17.08 22.91
CA ALA A 671 -13.07 -16.90 23.96
C ALA A 671 -14.00 -18.11 24.04
N ILE A 672 -14.45 -18.62 22.90
CA ILE A 672 -15.28 -19.84 22.81
C ILE A 672 -14.51 -21.06 23.35
N ARG A 673 -13.27 -21.28 22.91
CA ARG A 673 -12.42 -22.38 23.39
C ARG A 673 -12.22 -22.31 24.91
N ARG A 674 -11.98 -21.13 25.47
CA ARG A 674 -11.81 -20.94 26.92
C ARG A 674 -13.08 -21.30 27.69
N GLN A 675 -14.26 -21.01 27.14
CA GLN A 675 -15.53 -21.39 27.74
C GLN A 675 -15.77 -22.90 27.65
N MET A 676 -15.58 -23.50 26.46
CA MET A 676 -15.73 -24.94 26.26
C MET A 676 -14.76 -25.76 27.12
N ALA A 677 -13.53 -25.30 27.29
CA ALA A 677 -12.54 -25.95 28.15
C ALA A 677 -12.95 -25.93 29.64
N LYS A 678 -13.65 -24.88 30.09
CA LYS A 678 -14.23 -24.83 31.45
C LYS A 678 -15.39 -25.81 31.62
N GLU A 679 -16.11 -26.09 30.53
CA GLU A 679 -17.25 -27.01 30.49
C GLU A 679 -16.83 -28.47 30.17
N GLY A 680 -15.53 -28.74 30.02
CA GLY A 680 -14.99 -30.08 29.74
C GLY A 680 -15.14 -30.54 28.30
N GLY A 681 -15.43 -29.64 27.36
CA GLY A 681 -15.54 -29.91 25.93
C GLY A 681 -14.18 -30.17 25.27
N ALA A 682 -14.16 -31.05 24.24
CA ALA A 682 -12.98 -31.29 23.42
C ALA A 682 -12.63 -30.06 22.56
N PRO A 683 -11.34 -29.82 22.23
CA PRO A 683 -10.95 -28.72 21.36
C PRO A 683 -11.57 -28.85 19.96
N VAL A 684 -12.06 -27.73 19.42
CA VAL A 684 -12.61 -27.65 18.06
C VAL A 684 -11.47 -27.78 17.05
N ASN A 685 -11.36 -28.94 16.41
CA ASN A 685 -10.46 -29.21 15.29
C ASN A 685 -11.28 -29.88 14.18
N LYS A 686 -11.52 -29.15 13.08
CA LYS A 686 -12.31 -29.64 11.94
C LYS A 686 -11.53 -30.59 11.02
N GLY A 687 -10.22 -30.72 11.20
CA GLY A 687 -9.34 -31.53 10.37
C GLY A 687 -7.92 -30.98 10.28
N SER A 688 -6.95 -31.83 9.91
CA SER A 688 -5.56 -31.42 9.65
C SER A 688 -5.26 -31.35 8.15
N ILE A 689 -4.64 -30.25 7.72
CA ILE A 689 -4.35 -29.93 6.31
C ILE A 689 -2.85 -29.67 6.17
N ILE A 690 -2.18 -30.24 5.17
CA ILE A 690 -0.81 -29.84 4.80
C ILE A 690 -0.87 -28.68 3.82
N LEU A 691 -0.02 -27.66 4.01
CA LEU A 691 0.25 -26.64 3.00
C LEU A 691 1.75 -26.57 2.70
N ALA A 692 2.11 -26.49 1.42
CA ALA A 692 3.49 -26.36 0.97
C ALA A 692 3.60 -25.53 -0.32
N THR A 693 4.66 -24.72 -0.44
CA THR A 693 5.10 -24.23 -1.76
C THR A 693 6.01 -25.29 -2.36
N VAL A 694 5.74 -25.65 -3.61
CA VAL A 694 6.42 -26.76 -4.29
C VAL A 694 7.91 -26.46 -4.51
N LYS A 695 8.70 -27.54 -4.66
CA LYS A 695 10.14 -27.46 -4.94
C LYS A 695 10.49 -26.51 -6.08
N GLY A 696 11.51 -25.68 -5.86
CA GLY A 696 11.99 -24.64 -6.75
C GLY A 696 11.23 -23.33 -6.63
N ASP A 697 10.17 -23.26 -5.82
CA ASP A 697 9.40 -22.04 -5.60
C ASP A 697 9.58 -21.51 -4.17
N ILE A 698 10.20 -20.34 -4.09
CA ILE A 698 10.49 -19.66 -2.82
C ILE A 698 9.39 -18.66 -2.42
N HIS A 699 8.35 -18.50 -3.23
CA HIS A 699 7.25 -17.59 -2.95
C HIS A 699 6.19 -18.29 -2.10
N ASP A 700 5.91 -17.76 -0.93
CA ASP A 700 5.00 -18.39 0.05
C ASP A 700 3.87 -17.48 0.50
N ILE A 701 3.77 -16.27 -0.08
CA ILE A 701 2.73 -15.28 0.19
C ILE A 701 1.33 -15.91 0.08
N GLY A 702 1.02 -16.52 -1.07
CA GLY A 702 -0.29 -17.15 -1.30
C GLY A 702 -0.59 -18.29 -0.32
N LYS A 703 0.40 -19.16 -0.05
CA LYS A 703 0.30 -20.25 0.92
C LYS A 703 0.01 -19.73 2.33
N ASN A 704 0.71 -18.68 2.76
CA ASN A 704 0.55 -18.10 4.10
C ASN A 704 -0.83 -17.49 4.29
N ILE A 705 -1.41 -16.90 3.25
CA ILE A 705 -2.80 -16.40 3.30
C ILE A 705 -3.78 -17.56 3.45
N VAL A 706 -3.62 -18.63 2.64
CA VAL A 706 -4.45 -19.84 2.76
C VAL A 706 -4.32 -20.47 4.15
N LYS A 707 -3.11 -20.52 4.70
CA LYS A 707 -2.85 -20.98 6.06
C LYS A 707 -3.66 -20.17 7.07
N VAL A 708 -3.48 -18.84 7.09
CA VAL A 708 -4.18 -17.96 8.03
C VAL A 708 -5.67 -18.17 7.90
N LEU A 709 -6.19 -18.19 6.67
CA LEU A 709 -7.61 -18.36 6.41
C LEU A 709 -8.10 -19.72 6.93
N LEU A 710 -7.49 -20.85 6.56
CA LEU A 710 -7.87 -22.18 7.05
C LEU A 710 -7.80 -22.32 8.58
N GLU A 711 -6.77 -21.75 9.22
CA GLU A 711 -6.68 -21.73 10.68
C GLU A 711 -7.87 -20.99 11.31
N ASN A 712 -8.36 -19.91 10.68
CA ASN A 712 -9.55 -19.18 11.13
C ASN A 712 -10.85 -19.97 10.96
N TYR A 713 -10.94 -20.84 9.95
CA TYR A 713 -12.09 -21.73 9.80
C TYR A 713 -12.03 -22.93 10.76
N GLY A 714 -11.01 -23.04 11.62
CA GLY A 714 -10.91 -24.06 12.65
C GLY A 714 -10.16 -25.33 12.23
N TYR A 715 -9.40 -25.28 11.13
CA TYR A 715 -8.53 -26.38 10.69
C TYR A 715 -7.12 -26.27 11.30
N ARG A 716 -6.49 -27.42 11.56
CA ARG A 716 -5.06 -27.47 11.93
C ARG A 716 -4.21 -27.49 10.66
N VAL A 717 -3.43 -26.44 10.42
CA VAL A 717 -2.54 -26.38 9.25
C VAL A 717 -1.13 -26.84 9.62
N ILE A 718 -0.62 -27.84 8.89
CA ILE A 718 0.77 -28.29 8.93
C ILE A 718 1.48 -27.60 7.76
N ASP A 719 2.15 -26.50 8.08
CA ASP A 719 2.89 -25.71 7.11
C ASP A 719 4.30 -26.27 6.92
N LEU A 720 4.57 -26.82 5.74
CA LEU A 720 5.89 -27.36 5.39
C LEU A 720 6.85 -26.29 4.88
N GLY A 721 6.39 -25.05 4.72
CA GLY A 721 7.19 -23.93 4.23
C GLY A 721 7.26 -23.86 2.71
N ARG A 722 8.38 -23.34 2.22
CA ARG A 722 8.67 -23.07 0.80
C ARG A 722 9.80 -23.94 0.27
N ASP A 723 9.89 -24.06 -1.05
CA ASP A 723 10.88 -24.92 -1.72
C ASP A 723 10.86 -26.36 -1.17
N VAL A 724 9.66 -26.90 -0.98
CA VAL A 724 9.48 -28.19 -0.28
C VAL A 724 9.66 -29.35 -1.26
N PRO A 725 10.58 -30.30 -0.98
CA PRO A 725 10.73 -31.50 -1.80
C PRO A 725 9.44 -32.34 -1.83
N PRO A 726 9.08 -32.92 -2.99
CA PRO A 726 7.92 -33.81 -3.12
C PRO A 726 7.88 -34.93 -2.07
N GLU A 727 9.03 -35.51 -1.75
CA GLU A 727 9.17 -36.61 -0.78
C GLU A 727 8.76 -36.18 0.62
N THR A 728 9.12 -34.97 1.04
CA THR A 728 8.77 -34.42 2.35
C THR A 728 7.25 -34.25 2.51
N VAL A 729 6.56 -33.86 1.44
CA VAL A 729 5.10 -33.74 1.43
C VAL A 729 4.46 -35.12 1.62
N VAL A 730 4.93 -36.13 0.87
CA VAL A 730 4.43 -37.50 0.93
C VAL A 730 4.67 -38.13 2.30
N GLU A 731 5.89 -38.05 2.81
CA GLU A 731 6.26 -38.59 4.13
C GLU A 731 5.40 -37.98 5.25
N THR A 732 5.19 -36.67 5.21
CA THR A 732 4.36 -35.99 6.21
C THR A 732 2.88 -36.37 6.08
N ALA A 733 2.35 -36.43 4.85
CA ALA A 733 0.95 -36.78 4.60
C ALA A 733 0.61 -38.19 5.11
N LEU A 734 1.51 -39.14 4.91
CA LEU A 734 1.37 -40.51 5.42
C LEU A 734 1.55 -40.59 6.95
N ARG A 735 2.59 -39.92 7.49
CA ARG A 735 2.89 -39.95 8.93
C ARG A 735 1.75 -39.36 9.77
N GLU A 736 1.17 -38.26 9.33
CA GLU A 736 0.14 -37.51 10.07
C GLU A 736 -1.30 -37.90 9.65
N ASN A 737 -1.46 -38.88 8.75
CA ASN A 737 -2.74 -39.37 8.22
C ASN A 737 -3.65 -38.24 7.70
N ILE A 738 -3.10 -37.44 6.78
CA ILE A 738 -3.72 -36.20 6.29
C ILE A 738 -4.78 -36.49 5.22
N ARG A 739 -5.92 -35.79 5.30
CA ARG A 739 -7.04 -35.93 4.35
C ARG A 739 -7.02 -34.90 3.22
N LEU A 740 -6.34 -33.76 3.40
CA LEU A 740 -6.23 -32.71 2.40
C LEU A 740 -4.81 -32.14 2.36
N VAL A 741 -4.23 -32.11 1.17
CA VAL A 741 -2.93 -31.48 0.88
C VAL A 741 -3.16 -30.31 -0.06
N GLY A 742 -2.66 -29.12 0.31
CA GLY A 742 -2.64 -27.93 -0.54
C GLY A 742 -1.24 -27.61 -1.04
N LEU A 743 -1.10 -27.46 -2.36
CA LEU A 743 0.16 -27.09 -3.00
C LEU A 743 0.04 -25.71 -3.66
N SER A 744 1.06 -24.88 -3.47
CA SER A 744 1.15 -23.54 -4.06
C SER A 744 2.33 -23.41 -5.02
N ALA A 745 2.15 -22.68 -6.12
CA ALA A 745 3.21 -22.24 -7.02
C ALA A 745 2.93 -20.81 -7.51
N LEU A 746 3.93 -19.93 -7.48
CA LEU A 746 3.85 -18.60 -8.08
C LEU A 746 4.57 -18.55 -9.42
N MET A 747 5.61 -19.34 -9.61
CA MET A 747 6.37 -19.34 -10.86
C MET A 747 5.82 -20.38 -11.82
N THR A 748 5.61 -20.00 -13.06
CA THR A 748 5.18 -20.92 -14.11
C THR A 748 6.16 -22.10 -14.25
N THR A 749 7.44 -21.86 -13.95
CA THR A 749 8.51 -22.87 -13.98
C THR A 749 8.27 -24.00 -12.98
N THR A 750 7.71 -23.73 -11.82
CA THR A 750 7.60 -24.69 -10.70
C THR A 750 6.39 -25.62 -10.80
N LEU A 751 5.56 -25.44 -11.83
CA LEU A 751 4.41 -26.29 -12.13
C LEU A 751 4.79 -27.77 -12.36
N LYS A 752 5.99 -28.05 -12.91
CA LYS A 752 6.48 -29.44 -13.04
C LYS A 752 6.70 -30.11 -11.69
N SER A 753 7.26 -29.39 -10.71
CA SER A 753 7.43 -29.88 -9.34
C SER A 753 6.09 -30.15 -8.66
N MET A 754 5.07 -29.34 -8.97
CA MET A 754 3.71 -29.56 -8.50
C MET A 754 3.13 -30.86 -9.04
N ALA A 755 3.23 -31.09 -10.36
CA ALA A 755 2.80 -32.33 -10.99
C ALA A 755 3.55 -33.56 -10.43
N GLU A 756 4.86 -33.44 -10.20
CA GLU A 756 5.67 -34.49 -9.58
C GLU A 756 5.20 -34.82 -8.16
N THR A 757 4.89 -33.80 -7.34
CA THR A 757 4.36 -33.98 -5.98
C THR A 757 3.02 -34.69 -5.98
N ILE A 758 2.10 -34.28 -6.88
CA ILE A 758 0.81 -34.95 -7.06
C ILE A 758 1.02 -36.43 -7.43
N ARG A 759 1.89 -36.70 -8.41
CA ARG A 759 2.19 -38.07 -8.86
C ARG A 759 2.68 -38.94 -7.70
N LEU A 760 3.63 -38.45 -6.90
CA LEU A 760 4.17 -39.23 -5.77
C LEU A 760 3.14 -39.46 -4.66
N LEU A 761 2.28 -38.48 -4.35
CA LEU A 761 1.17 -38.66 -3.39
C LEU A 761 0.19 -39.75 -3.82
N ARG A 762 -0.06 -39.88 -5.14
CA ARG A 762 -0.89 -40.95 -5.69
C ARG A 762 -0.18 -42.30 -5.66
N GLU A 763 1.08 -42.36 -6.09
CA GLU A 763 1.90 -43.59 -6.10
C GLU A 763 2.11 -44.16 -4.70
N SER A 764 2.16 -43.31 -3.67
CA SER A 764 2.29 -43.74 -2.28
C SER A 764 1.01 -44.33 -1.68
N GLY A 765 -0.11 -44.28 -2.39
CA GLY A 765 -1.42 -44.74 -1.91
C GLY A 765 -2.02 -43.86 -0.81
N CYS A 766 -1.59 -42.61 -0.68
CA CYS A 766 -2.16 -41.69 0.32
C CYS A 766 -3.62 -41.36 -0.06
N PRO A 767 -4.62 -41.58 0.82
CA PRO A 767 -6.03 -41.34 0.50
C PRO A 767 -6.42 -39.86 0.49
N CYS A 768 -5.44 -38.96 0.63
CA CYS A 768 -5.67 -37.53 0.68
C CYS A 768 -6.25 -36.97 -0.62
N LYS A 769 -7.12 -35.98 -0.48
CA LYS A 769 -7.50 -35.06 -1.56
C LYS A 769 -6.40 -34.01 -1.75
N ILE A 770 -6.20 -33.58 -2.99
CA ILE A 770 -5.16 -32.63 -3.35
C ILE A 770 -5.80 -31.39 -3.95
N MET A 771 -5.59 -30.24 -3.32
CA MET A 771 -5.94 -28.93 -3.87
C MET A 771 -4.67 -28.20 -4.33
N VAL A 772 -4.77 -27.47 -5.44
CA VAL A 772 -3.65 -26.69 -5.99
C VAL A 772 -4.08 -25.26 -6.29
N GLY A 773 -3.17 -24.31 -6.09
CA GLY A 773 -3.39 -22.89 -6.36
C GLY A 773 -2.10 -22.16 -6.73
N GLY A 774 -2.23 -20.95 -7.26
CA GLY A 774 -1.08 -20.20 -7.76
C GLY A 774 -1.43 -19.18 -8.84
N ALA A 775 -0.74 -18.05 -8.89
CA ALA A 775 -1.04 -16.96 -9.85
C ALA A 775 -0.88 -17.37 -11.32
N VAL A 776 -0.11 -18.42 -11.56
CA VAL A 776 0.24 -18.95 -12.89
C VAL A 776 -0.61 -20.15 -13.30
N LEU A 777 -1.51 -20.60 -12.42
CA LEU A 777 -2.25 -21.85 -12.57
C LEU A 777 -3.66 -21.61 -13.09
N THR A 778 -4.15 -22.48 -13.97
CA THR A 778 -5.55 -22.51 -14.42
C THR A 778 -6.25 -23.79 -13.99
N GLU A 779 -7.58 -23.74 -13.91
CA GLU A 779 -8.40 -24.90 -13.53
C GLU A 779 -8.17 -26.10 -14.44
N SER A 780 -8.17 -25.88 -15.75
CA SER A 780 -7.97 -26.96 -16.72
C SER A 780 -6.63 -27.68 -16.50
N TYR A 781 -5.57 -26.92 -16.21
CA TYR A 781 -4.23 -27.46 -16.01
C TYR A 781 -4.09 -28.15 -14.66
N ALA A 782 -4.69 -27.60 -13.60
CA ALA A 782 -4.76 -28.24 -12.29
C ALA A 782 -5.37 -29.65 -12.36
N MET A 783 -6.48 -29.80 -13.08
CA MET A 783 -7.16 -31.09 -13.25
C MET A 783 -6.35 -32.06 -14.12
N GLU A 784 -5.70 -31.57 -15.18
CA GLU A 784 -4.82 -32.38 -16.04
C GLU A 784 -3.64 -32.99 -15.25
N MET A 785 -3.08 -32.26 -14.29
CA MET A 785 -2.00 -32.75 -13.41
C MET A 785 -2.46 -33.79 -12.38
N GLY A 786 -3.77 -34.04 -12.25
CA GLY A 786 -4.32 -35.03 -11.32
C GLY A 786 -4.64 -34.50 -9.91
N ALA A 787 -4.73 -33.17 -9.75
CA ALA A 787 -5.31 -32.57 -8.55
C ALA A 787 -6.82 -32.90 -8.46
N ASP A 788 -7.36 -32.98 -7.24
CA ASP A 788 -8.80 -33.10 -7.04
C ASP A 788 -9.51 -31.75 -7.15
N TYR A 789 -8.81 -30.67 -6.78
CA TYR A 789 -9.39 -29.33 -6.72
C TYR A 789 -8.42 -28.26 -7.23
N TYR A 790 -8.98 -27.27 -7.91
CA TYR A 790 -8.31 -26.00 -8.20
C TYR A 790 -8.84 -24.91 -7.27
N ALA A 791 -7.93 -24.31 -6.51
CA ALA A 791 -8.18 -23.14 -5.70
C ALA A 791 -7.68 -21.89 -6.44
N LYS A 792 -8.61 -21.21 -7.12
CA LYS A 792 -8.32 -19.94 -7.80
C LYS A 792 -7.88 -18.83 -6.84
N ASP A 793 -8.28 -18.92 -5.57
CA ASP A 793 -8.00 -17.95 -4.50
C ASP A 793 -8.03 -18.62 -3.11
N ALA A 794 -7.75 -17.81 -2.08
CA ALA A 794 -7.68 -18.29 -0.70
C ALA A 794 -9.05 -18.75 -0.15
N LYS A 795 -10.16 -18.13 -0.58
CA LYS A 795 -11.49 -18.50 -0.12
C LYS A 795 -11.91 -19.86 -0.68
N ARG A 796 -11.68 -20.11 -1.96
CA ARG A 796 -11.95 -21.41 -2.57
C ARG A 796 -11.19 -22.54 -1.85
N SER A 797 -10.01 -22.27 -1.31
CA SER A 797 -9.26 -23.24 -0.50
C SER A 797 -10.02 -23.64 0.78
N ALA A 798 -10.70 -22.69 1.44
CA ALA A 798 -11.55 -22.99 2.59
C ALA A 798 -12.85 -23.71 2.20
N ASP A 799 -13.47 -23.34 1.07
CA ASP A 799 -14.64 -24.04 0.55
C ASP A 799 -14.31 -25.52 0.26
N ILE A 800 -13.13 -25.78 -0.34
CA ILE A 800 -12.63 -27.15 -0.59
C ILE A 800 -12.40 -27.88 0.73
N ALA A 801 -11.80 -27.23 1.73
CA ALA A 801 -11.62 -27.84 3.04
C ALA A 801 -12.97 -28.22 3.68
N ARG A 802 -13.98 -27.36 3.55
CA ARG A 802 -15.35 -27.64 3.99
C ARG A 802 -15.91 -28.89 3.31
N GLU A 803 -15.84 -28.94 1.98
CA GLU A 803 -16.29 -30.07 1.16
C GLU A 803 -15.63 -31.40 1.56
N VAL A 804 -14.32 -31.39 1.82
CA VAL A 804 -13.55 -32.59 2.17
C VAL A 804 -13.81 -33.08 3.59
N PHE A 805 -13.95 -32.17 4.56
CA PHE A 805 -14.06 -32.54 5.98
C PHE A 805 -15.50 -32.69 6.47
N GLU A 806 -16.45 -31.91 5.93
CA GLU A 806 -17.83 -31.85 6.41
C GLU A 806 -18.81 -32.63 5.49
N GLY A 807 -18.44 -32.89 4.23
CA GLY A 807 -19.29 -33.56 3.24
C GLY A 807 -20.30 -32.60 2.58
N GLU A 808 -20.79 -32.95 1.39
CA GLU A 808 -21.91 -32.20 0.76
C GLU A 808 -23.18 -32.40 1.62
N GLU A 809 -23.73 -31.32 2.17
CA GLU A 809 -25.14 -31.28 2.61
C GLU A 809 -26.09 -31.24 1.40
#